data_AF-A0A8C8J0E6-F1
#
_entry.id   AF-A0A8C8J0E6-F1
#
_cell.length_a   1.000
_cell.length_b   1.000
_cell.length_c   1.000
_cell.angle_alpha   90.00
_cell.angle_beta   90.00
_cell.angle_gamma   90.00
#
_symmetry.space_group_name_H-M   'P 1'
#
loop_
_entity.id
_entity.type
_entity.pdbx_description
1 polymer ?
#
loop_
_entity_poly.entity_id
_entity_poly.type
_entity_poly.pdbx_seq_one_letter_code
_entity_poly.pdbx_strand_id
1 'polypeptide(L)'
;MEKAWRVEFRNVGSSYFPQSRVECHYSVSSQHTWARHDWVGLFKVGWSSVKDYHTFVWALAPAGYQEGTDVNCCVHFQASYLPKPSSQQYQFVYVDGKGEVCSASPQFTFSAPKPLEDLVTLEEGAHGEEGGTDMLLVVPRAELLQSRLQECLRERAELIHAREGAERMKQREKEKYGKAREAWDRGREQLERNISELKEELQESRDRMEEMERRQEVEASGEALAQEKSSILAKKAANKQRIRELEDDIKALTLKAVERETELERMKERDKKQAVQMMEDEKERKVLQLKLEQTEGELRSLSAEFQGLRSSMAQRDTHALQLRDTITTLTHRLNMAQRKEAESEASLAEMWGLRERQGASERGAEGLKEELCALVAQRDQGQTELHQARLQAAQLTLQLADANLTLREGRAHWAQERQSLQRTTSKDRERLEKLIGEMQWIEEKLQEERMERKKVEVELGREKDCNRVQLSETRRELQELKASLRVAQKEEEELLLEKQDLMEYMRQVEQRMEAVADAKWSAAVFAPTSLPDSSLSDSEDENPEALQPPRQNSLSSRPLAHYSLCDPQAQPDSMLPSTPPSSPRDMSRPLSRGGVVISQPAPLSLPRQSEDTLTHSSESEEEGDTALCGGHSSGDETALLLPETTVLR
;
A
#
# COMPACT_ATOMS: atom_id res chain seq x y z
N MET A 1 0.84 -30.80 -39.12
CA MET A 1 0.24 -30.89 -37.77
C MET A 1 0.95 -32.01 -37.05
N GLU A 2 1.77 -31.69 -36.06
CA GLU A 2 2.44 -32.72 -35.26
C GLU A 2 1.47 -33.31 -34.26
N LYS A 3 1.56 -34.62 -34.04
CA LYS A 3 0.67 -35.32 -33.11
C LYS A 3 1.21 -35.09 -31.70
N ALA A 4 0.61 -34.18 -30.94
CA ALA A 4 0.97 -33.97 -29.54
C ALA A 4 0.78 -35.29 -28.78
N TRP A 5 1.88 -35.91 -28.37
CA TRP A 5 1.85 -37.22 -27.73
C TRP A 5 1.43 -37.05 -26.26
N ARG A 6 0.38 -37.78 -25.86
CA ARG A 6 -0.23 -37.67 -24.52
C ARG A 6 0.69 -38.14 -23.38
N VAL A 7 1.69 -38.94 -23.72
CA VAL A 7 2.75 -39.47 -22.84
C VAL A 7 4.10 -39.36 -23.58
N GLU A 8 5.20 -39.08 -22.89
CA GLU A 8 6.54 -38.95 -23.49
C GLU A 8 7.53 -39.91 -22.81
N PHE A 9 8.33 -40.67 -23.57
CA PHE A 9 9.39 -41.53 -23.02
C PHE A 9 10.71 -40.76 -22.81
N ARG A 10 11.34 -40.92 -21.65
CA ARG A 10 12.51 -40.13 -21.21
C ARG A 10 13.74 -41.00 -20.97
N ASN A 11 14.93 -40.43 -21.21
CA ASN A 11 16.24 -41.11 -21.08
C ASN A 11 16.35 -42.46 -21.83
N VAL A 12 15.66 -42.62 -22.98
CA VAL A 12 15.67 -43.87 -23.74
C VAL A 12 17.04 -44.07 -24.40
N GLY A 13 17.83 -45.02 -23.91
CA GLY A 13 19.13 -45.39 -24.48
C GLY A 13 19.01 -46.07 -25.84
N SER A 14 20.04 -45.92 -26.69
CA SER A 14 20.09 -46.52 -28.04
C SER A 14 20.38 -48.03 -28.07
N SER A 15 20.92 -48.57 -26.97
CA SER A 15 20.98 -50.00 -26.70
C SER A 15 20.85 -50.26 -25.20
N TYR A 16 20.30 -51.43 -24.85
CA TYR A 16 20.25 -51.94 -23.48
C TYR A 16 20.94 -53.30 -23.38
N PHE A 17 21.56 -53.59 -22.24
CA PHE A 17 22.21 -54.88 -22.01
C PHE A 17 21.16 -55.95 -21.64
N PRO A 18 20.95 -57.00 -22.46
CA PRO A 18 19.81 -57.93 -22.31
C PRO A 18 19.87 -58.85 -21.08
N GLN A 19 20.98 -58.87 -20.34
CA GLN A 19 21.08 -59.60 -19.06
C GLN A 19 20.85 -58.70 -17.83
N SER A 20 20.61 -57.39 -18.04
CA SER A 20 20.21 -56.45 -16.99
C SER A 20 18.70 -56.24 -16.97
N ARG A 21 18.16 -55.76 -15.85
CA ARG A 21 16.85 -55.09 -15.85
C ARG A 21 16.93 -53.82 -16.70
N VAL A 22 15.81 -53.42 -17.30
CA VAL A 22 15.69 -52.17 -18.06
C VAL A 22 14.65 -51.27 -17.40
N GLU A 23 15.06 -50.04 -17.08
CA GLU A 23 14.25 -49.02 -16.43
C GLU A 23 13.69 -48.07 -17.50
N CYS A 24 12.38 -48.12 -17.70
CA CYS A 24 11.67 -47.37 -18.72
C CYS A 24 10.99 -46.16 -18.07
N HIS A 25 11.60 -44.99 -18.24
CA HIS A 25 11.07 -43.72 -17.74
C HIS A 25 10.13 -43.06 -18.74
N TYR A 26 9.03 -42.50 -18.27
CA TYR A 26 8.12 -41.70 -19.09
C TYR A 26 7.44 -40.61 -18.25
N SER A 27 7.02 -39.52 -18.89
CA SER A 27 6.16 -38.51 -18.29
C SER A 27 4.75 -38.57 -18.89
N VAL A 28 3.75 -38.69 -18.03
CA VAL A 28 2.34 -38.52 -18.40
C VAL A 28 2.02 -37.04 -18.33
N SER A 29 1.41 -36.50 -19.39
CA SER A 29 1.01 -35.09 -19.44
C SER A 29 -0.35 -34.86 -18.77
N SER A 30 -0.58 -33.63 -18.36
CA SER A 30 -1.87 -33.04 -17.96
C SER A 30 -3.02 -33.26 -18.95
N GLN A 31 -2.74 -33.67 -20.20
CA GLN A 31 -3.72 -34.03 -21.23
C GLN A 31 -4.09 -35.53 -21.23
N HIS A 32 -3.58 -36.33 -20.29
CA HIS A 32 -3.83 -37.77 -20.18
C HIS A 32 -4.24 -38.19 -18.77
N THR A 33 -5.48 -38.65 -18.62
CA THR A 33 -5.94 -39.32 -17.39
C THR A 33 -5.40 -40.75 -17.35
N TRP A 34 -4.51 -41.05 -16.41
CA TRP A 34 -3.99 -42.41 -16.19
C TRP A 34 -5.10 -43.36 -15.74
N ALA A 35 -5.14 -44.57 -16.28
CA ALA A 35 -6.04 -45.63 -15.83
C ALA A 35 -5.31 -46.91 -15.37
N ARG A 36 -5.95 -47.67 -14.48
CA ARG A 36 -5.43 -48.94 -13.91
C ARG A 36 -5.15 -50.05 -14.93
N HIS A 37 -5.59 -49.88 -16.17
CA HIS A 37 -5.39 -50.82 -17.27
C HIS A 37 -4.50 -50.23 -18.37
N ASP A 38 -3.85 -49.08 -18.14
CA ASP A 38 -2.79 -48.57 -19.00
C ASP A 38 -1.53 -49.45 -18.85
N TRP A 39 -0.74 -49.60 -19.92
CA TRP A 39 0.48 -50.41 -19.90
C TRP A 39 1.53 -49.92 -20.90
N VAL A 40 2.79 -50.26 -20.60
CA VAL A 40 3.92 -50.05 -21.50
C VAL A 40 4.33 -51.40 -22.08
N GLY A 41 4.21 -51.52 -23.41
CA GLY A 41 4.69 -52.68 -24.14
C GLY A 41 6.08 -52.45 -24.73
N LEU A 42 6.89 -53.50 -24.76
CA LEU A 42 8.09 -53.58 -25.58
C LEU A 42 7.70 -54.22 -26.92
N PHE A 43 7.75 -53.45 -28.01
CA PHE A 43 7.35 -53.90 -29.34
C PHE A 43 8.58 -54.04 -30.26
N LYS A 44 8.55 -55.07 -31.12
CA LYS A 44 9.49 -55.23 -32.24
C LYS A 44 9.15 -54.17 -33.29
N VAL A 45 10.14 -53.42 -33.79
CA VAL A 45 9.90 -52.43 -34.87
C VAL A 45 9.31 -53.14 -36.10
N GLY A 46 8.23 -52.58 -36.66
CA GLY A 46 7.41 -53.21 -37.71
C GLY A 46 6.13 -53.90 -37.22
N TRP A 47 5.76 -53.75 -35.95
CA TRP A 47 4.46 -54.18 -35.41
C TRP A 47 3.27 -53.54 -36.14
N SER A 48 2.17 -54.26 -36.25
CA SER A 48 0.93 -53.84 -36.95
C SER A 48 -0.31 -53.85 -36.05
N SER A 49 -0.24 -54.53 -34.90
CA SER A 49 -1.28 -54.57 -33.87
C SER A 49 -0.70 -54.33 -32.49
N VAL A 50 -1.52 -53.76 -31.60
CA VAL A 50 -1.25 -53.70 -30.15
C VAL A 50 -1.04 -55.11 -29.54
N LYS A 51 -1.50 -56.17 -30.22
CA LYS A 51 -1.27 -57.57 -29.83
C LYS A 51 0.15 -58.08 -30.14
N ASP A 52 0.96 -57.36 -30.90
CA ASP A 52 2.29 -57.79 -31.36
C ASP A 52 3.41 -57.46 -30.35
N TYR A 53 3.08 -57.32 -29.06
CA TYR A 53 4.07 -57.02 -28.03
C TYR A 53 5.00 -58.22 -27.76
N HIS A 54 6.27 -57.94 -27.45
CA HIS A 54 7.22 -58.97 -27.02
C HIS A 54 7.07 -59.27 -25.52
N THR A 55 6.90 -58.21 -24.72
CA THR A 55 6.61 -58.26 -23.29
C THR A 55 5.95 -56.93 -22.88
N PHE A 56 5.30 -56.88 -21.72
CA PHE A 56 4.62 -55.69 -21.22
C PHE A 56 4.70 -55.55 -19.70
N VAL A 57 4.52 -54.31 -19.22
CA VAL A 57 4.39 -53.99 -17.79
C VAL A 57 3.24 -53.00 -17.63
N TRP A 58 2.34 -53.25 -16.67
CA TRP A 58 1.26 -52.31 -16.32
C TRP A 58 1.84 -50.96 -15.86
N ALA A 59 1.24 -49.86 -16.33
CA ALA A 59 1.63 -48.52 -15.94
C ALA A 59 1.22 -48.30 -14.48
N LEU A 60 2.19 -48.24 -13.57
CA LEU A 60 1.92 -48.10 -12.14
C LEU A 60 1.36 -46.70 -11.80
N ALA A 61 0.49 -46.65 -10.79
CA ALA A 61 -0.09 -45.40 -10.31
C ALA A 61 1.01 -44.43 -9.82
N PRO A 62 1.07 -43.19 -10.32
CA PRO A 62 2.05 -42.21 -9.85
C PRO A 62 1.79 -41.86 -8.38
N ALA A 63 2.85 -41.82 -7.57
CA ALA A 63 2.74 -41.50 -6.14
C ALA A 63 2.29 -40.04 -5.96
N GLY A 64 1.05 -39.85 -5.48
CA GLY A 64 0.45 -38.52 -5.34
C GLY A 64 -0.22 -37.96 -6.60
N TYR A 65 -0.55 -38.80 -7.59
CA TYR A 65 -1.23 -38.39 -8.82
C TYR A 65 -2.49 -37.53 -8.57
N GLN A 66 -2.56 -36.38 -9.24
CA GLN A 66 -3.78 -35.59 -9.39
C GLN A 66 -4.06 -35.36 -10.88
N GLU A 67 -5.33 -35.43 -11.26
CA GLU A 67 -5.74 -35.24 -12.66
C GLU A 67 -5.38 -33.82 -13.14
N GLY A 68 -4.80 -33.71 -14.33
CA GLY A 68 -4.27 -32.45 -14.85
C GLY A 68 -2.86 -32.06 -14.38
N THR A 69 -2.12 -32.94 -13.68
CA THR A 69 -0.70 -32.72 -13.34
C THR A 69 0.26 -33.53 -14.19
N ASP A 70 1.37 -32.91 -14.62
CA ASP A 70 2.45 -33.59 -15.35
C ASP A 70 3.29 -34.44 -14.37
N VAL A 71 3.38 -35.76 -14.60
CA VAL A 71 4.00 -36.70 -13.65
C VAL A 71 5.04 -37.63 -14.30
N ASN A 72 6.22 -37.71 -13.70
CA ASN A 72 7.29 -38.62 -14.12
C ASN A 72 7.10 -40.00 -13.48
N CYS A 73 7.19 -41.05 -14.30
CA CYS A 73 6.93 -42.44 -13.97
C CYS A 73 8.13 -43.33 -14.36
N CYS A 74 8.21 -44.53 -13.79
CA CYS A 74 9.16 -45.56 -14.18
C CYS A 74 8.53 -46.96 -14.09
N VAL A 75 8.71 -47.78 -15.13
CA VAL A 75 8.37 -49.21 -15.12
C VAL A 75 9.61 -50.06 -15.44
N HIS A 76 9.66 -51.27 -14.87
CA HIS A 76 10.87 -52.09 -14.83
C HIS A 76 10.66 -53.39 -15.62
N PHE A 77 11.37 -53.54 -16.75
CA PHE A 77 11.38 -54.78 -17.52
C PHE A 77 12.46 -55.73 -16.97
N GLN A 78 12.05 -56.93 -16.56
CA GLN A 78 12.93 -57.95 -16.00
C GLN A 78 13.72 -58.67 -17.10
N ALA A 79 15.01 -58.93 -16.86
CA ALA A 79 15.94 -59.51 -17.83
C ALA A 79 15.47 -60.83 -18.46
N SER A 80 14.72 -61.65 -17.70
CA SER A 80 14.15 -62.92 -18.17
C SER A 80 13.12 -62.80 -19.30
N TYR A 81 12.58 -61.59 -19.53
CA TYR A 81 11.58 -61.30 -20.56
C TYR A 81 12.08 -60.31 -21.61
N LEU A 82 13.39 -60.03 -21.65
CA LEU A 82 14.00 -59.16 -22.67
C LEU A 82 14.42 -59.96 -23.92
N PRO A 83 14.45 -59.32 -25.09
CA PRO A 83 15.01 -59.90 -26.30
C PRO A 83 16.47 -60.34 -26.12
N LYS A 84 16.82 -61.48 -26.75
CA LYS A 84 18.22 -61.92 -26.87
C LYS A 84 19.03 -60.89 -27.69
N PRO A 85 20.34 -60.74 -27.41
CA PRO A 85 21.19 -59.78 -28.13
C PRO A 85 21.14 -60.05 -29.63
N SER A 86 20.77 -59.02 -30.40
CA SER A 86 20.48 -59.13 -31.82
C SER A 86 20.45 -57.73 -32.49
N SER A 87 20.59 -57.70 -33.80
CA SER A 87 20.44 -56.48 -34.62
C SER A 87 18.98 -56.00 -34.76
N GLN A 88 18.03 -56.69 -34.12
CA GLN A 88 16.62 -56.32 -34.17
C GLN A 88 16.37 -55.08 -33.32
N GLN A 89 15.74 -54.08 -33.93
CA GLN A 89 15.28 -52.88 -33.23
C GLN A 89 13.94 -53.12 -32.52
N TYR A 90 13.81 -52.50 -31.35
CA TYR A 90 12.63 -52.48 -30.50
C TYR A 90 12.30 -51.03 -30.10
N GLN A 91 11.09 -50.84 -29.59
CA GLN A 91 10.61 -49.57 -29.05
C GLN A 91 9.64 -49.83 -27.88
N PHE A 92 9.58 -48.91 -26.91
CA PHE A 92 8.50 -48.86 -25.94
C PHE A 92 7.27 -48.20 -26.57
N VAL A 93 6.08 -48.65 -26.20
CA VAL A 93 4.79 -48.08 -26.64
C VAL A 93 3.87 -48.00 -25.44
N TYR A 94 3.29 -46.83 -25.18
CA TYR A 94 2.28 -46.64 -24.14
C TYR A 94 0.90 -46.88 -24.73
N VAL A 95 0.11 -47.73 -24.07
CA VAL A 95 -1.24 -48.11 -24.47
C VAL A 95 -2.19 -47.80 -23.32
N ASP A 96 -3.31 -47.11 -23.58
CA ASP A 96 -4.31 -46.84 -22.55
C ASP A 96 -5.23 -48.04 -22.26
N GLY A 97 -6.00 -47.94 -21.18
CA GLY A 97 -7.03 -48.91 -20.82
C GLY A 97 -8.20 -49.07 -21.82
N LYS A 98 -8.21 -48.35 -22.96
CA LYS A 98 -9.14 -48.54 -24.09
C LYS A 98 -8.47 -49.27 -25.27
N GLY A 99 -7.14 -49.39 -25.26
CA GLY A 99 -6.34 -49.97 -26.34
C GLY A 99 -5.82 -48.95 -27.36
N GLU A 100 -5.93 -47.65 -27.10
CA GLU A 100 -5.30 -46.62 -27.95
C GLU A 100 -3.80 -46.50 -27.65
N VAL A 101 -3.00 -46.28 -28.70
CA VAL A 101 -1.56 -46.00 -28.56
C VAL A 101 -1.36 -44.52 -28.28
N CYS A 102 -0.95 -44.19 -27.06
CA CYS A 102 -0.76 -42.82 -26.58
C CYS A 102 0.60 -42.23 -26.98
N SER A 103 1.62 -43.09 -27.13
CA SER A 103 2.98 -42.72 -27.56
C SER A 103 3.86 -43.92 -27.91
N ALA A 104 4.99 -43.66 -28.57
CA ALA A 104 6.05 -44.61 -28.82
C ALA A 104 7.43 -43.96 -28.58
N SER A 105 8.42 -44.74 -28.14
CA SER A 105 9.78 -44.27 -27.91
C SER A 105 10.60 -44.18 -29.20
N PRO A 106 11.77 -43.50 -29.17
CA PRO A 106 12.86 -43.78 -30.11
C PRO A 106 13.21 -45.28 -30.15
N GLN A 107 13.75 -45.73 -31.28
CA GLN A 107 14.13 -47.12 -31.51
C GLN A 107 15.48 -47.44 -30.87
N PHE A 108 15.61 -48.65 -30.31
CA PHE A 108 16.82 -49.13 -29.66
C PHE A 108 17.06 -50.62 -29.93
N THR A 109 18.25 -51.10 -29.58
CA THR A 109 18.66 -52.51 -29.75
C THR A 109 18.99 -53.17 -28.42
N PHE A 110 19.29 -54.47 -28.43
CA PHE A 110 19.84 -55.18 -27.29
C PHE A 110 21.22 -55.74 -27.66
N SER A 111 22.28 -55.29 -26.99
CA SER A 111 23.66 -55.67 -27.32
C SER A 111 24.57 -55.72 -26.08
N ALA A 112 25.73 -56.37 -26.23
CA ALA A 112 26.83 -56.31 -25.28
C ALA A 112 27.92 -55.33 -25.80
N PRO A 113 28.32 -54.31 -25.03
CA PRO A 113 29.42 -53.41 -25.42
C PRO A 113 30.82 -54.07 -25.43
N LYS A 114 31.82 -53.35 -25.99
CA LYS A 114 33.00 -53.92 -26.69
C LYS A 114 34.37 -53.45 -26.15
N PRO A 115 35.33 -54.34 -25.84
CA PRO A 115 36.67 -54.10 -25.24
C PRO A 115 37.31 -52.71 -25.37
N LEU A 116 37.85 -52.19 -24.26
CA LEU A 116 38.47 -50.86 -24.17
C LEU A 116 39.77 -50.97 -23.35
N GLU A 117 40.89 -50.88 -24.07
CA GLU A 117 42.22 -50.61 -23.54
C GLU A 117 42.68 -49.31 -24.19
N ASP A 118 43.11 -48.33 -23.39
CA ASP A 118 43.76 -47.15 -23.92
C ASP A 118 44.71 -46.53 -22.89
N LEU A 119 45.85 -46.04 -23.35
CA LEU A 119 46.89 -45.40 -22.53
C LEU A 119 46.99 -43.93 -22.92
N VAL A 120 46.65 -43.04 -21.98
CA VAL A 120 46.60 -41.59 -22.26
C VAL A 120 47.99 -40.98 -22.21
N THR A 121 48.50 -40.59 -23.38
CA THR A 121 49.65 -39.69 -23.54
C THR A 121 49.23 -38.22 -23.39
N LEU A 122 50.07 -37.42 -22.73
CA LEU A 122 49.92 -35.96 -22.66
C LEU A 122 51.13 -35.30 -23.34
N GLU A 123 50.88 -34.39 -24.28
CA GLU A 123 51.89 -33.54 -24.89
C GLU A 123 52.03 -32.26 -24.05
N GLU A 124 53.20 -31.99 -23.47
CA GLU A 124 53.45 -30.82 -22.64
C GLU A 124 54.13 -29.71 -23.46
N GLY A 125 53.31 -28.93 -24.18
CA GLY A 125 53.79 -27.91 -25.11
C GLY A 125 54.34 -26.65 -24.42
N ALA A 126 55.66 -26.58 -24.19
CA ALA A 126 56.33 -25.39 -23.66
C ALA A 126 57.73 -25.14 -24.27
N HIS A 127 57.83 -24.08 -25.09
CA HIS A 127 59.04 -23.42 -25.58
C HIS A 127 60.04 -24.25 -26.40
N GLY A 128 60.27 -23.82 -27.65
CA GLY A 128 61.20 -24.49 -28.56
C GLY A 128 62.59 -23.86 -28.60
N GLU A 129 63.57 -24.69 -28.94
CA GLU A 129 64.68 -24.39 -29.84
C GLU A 129 64.93 -25.65 -30.71
N GLU A 130 65.73 -25.55 -31.76
CA GLU A 130 65.88 -26.64 -32.75
C GLU A 130 66.65 -27.85 -32.20
N GLY A 131 66.25 -29.07 -32.57
CA GLY A 131 67.12 -30.26 -32.44
C GLY A 131 66.59 -31.48 -31.68
N GLY A 132 65.38 -31.94 -32.01
CA GLY A 132 64.98 -33.35 -31.92
C GLY A 132 65.27 -34.15 -30.64
N THR A 133 64.29 -34.23 -29.74
CA THR A 133 63.64 -35.50 -29.35
C THR A 133 62.33 -35.15 -28.63
N ASP A 134 61.17 -35.48 -29.22
CA ASP A 134 59.89 -35.43 -28.49
C ASP A 134 59.88 -36.58 -27.47
N MET A 135 60.38 -36.30 -26.28
CA MET A 135 60.53 -37.29 -25.22
C MET A 135 59.23 -37.39 -24.41
N LEU A 136 58.25 -38.15 -24.93
CA LEU A 136 56.95 -38.34 -24.28
C LEU A 136 57.11 -38.77 -22.82
N LEU A 137 56.72 -37.89 -21.89
CA LEU A 137 56.74 -38.16 -20.46
C LEU A 137 55.56 -39.07 -20.11
N VAL A 138 55.79 -40.38 -20.13
CA VAL A 138 54.81 -41.39 -19.70
C VAL A 138 54.69 -41.36 -18.17
N VAL A 139 53.96 -40.37 -17.65
CA VAL A 139 53.59 -40.27 -16.23
C VAL A 139 52.72 -41.50 -15.88
N PRO A 140 53.12 -42.35 -14.91
CA PRO A 140 52.32 -43.48 -14.50
C PRO A 140 50.91 -43.03 -14.06
N ARG A 141 49.86 -43.74 -14.49
CA ARG A 141 48.46 -43.42 -14.13
C ARG A 141 48.25 -43.31 -12.61
N ALA A 142 49.08 -44.00 -11.80
CA ALA A 142 49.09 -43.87 -10.35
C ALA A 142 49.49 -42.45 -9.87
N GLU A 143 50.49 -41.82 -10.48
CA GLU A 143 50.99 -40.49 -10.11
C GLU A 143 50.00 -39.39 -10.52
N LEU A 144 49.40 -39.51 -11.72
CA LEU A 144 48.33 -38.62 -12.17
C LEU A 144 47.07 -38.74 -11.29
N LEU A 145 46.71 -39.95 -10.84
CA LEU A 145 45.63 -40.15 -9.88
C LEU A 145 46.00 -39.61 -8.48
N GLN A 146 47.27 -39.66 -8.09
CA GLN A 146 47.75 -39.13 -6.81
C GLN A 146 47.74 -37.60 -6.78
N SER A 147 48.20 -36.92 -7.84
CA SER A 147 48.12 -35.46 -7.95
C SER A 147 46.67 -34.99 -7.96
N ARG A 148 45.80 -35.67 -8.73
CA ARG A 148 44.36 -35.35 -8.80
C ARG A 148 43.63 -35.61 -7.47
N LEU A 149 44.02 -36.65 -6.73
CA LEU A 149 43.52 -36.88 -5.36
C LEU A 149 43.97 -35.74 -4.41
N GLN A 150 45.21 -35.27 -4.53
CA GLN A 150 45.73 -34.18 -3.72
C GLN A 150 45.11 -32.82 -4.07
N GLU A 151 44.69 -32.61 -5.32
CA GLU A 151 43.81 -31.50 -5.73
C GLU A 151 42.45 -31.58 -5.05
N CYS A 152 41.71 -32.68 -5.22
CA CYS A 152 40.38 -32.83 -4.63
C CYS A 152 40.38 -32.77 -3.10
N LEU A 153 41.50 -33.10 -2.43
CA LEU A 153 41.67 -32.89 -0.99
C LEU A 153 41.86 -31.41 -0.62
N ARG A 154 42.55 -30.61 -1.44
CA ARG A 154 42.67 -29.14 -1.28
C ARG A 154 41.34 -28.45 -1.55
N GLU A 155 40.71 -28.75 -2.69
CA GLU A 155 39.38 -28.26 -3.06
C GLU A 155 38.36 -28.52 -1.94
N ARG A 156 38.37 -29.73 -1.34
CA ARG A 156 37.48 -30.06 -0.22
C ARG A 156 37.77 -29.23 1.03
N ALA A 157 39.03 -28.92 1.35
CA ALA A 157 39.39 -28.07 2.49
C ALA A 157 38.96 -26.62 2.28
N GLU A 158 39.18 -26.09 1.07
CA GLU A 158 38.75 -24.74 0.67
C GLU A 158 37.22 -24.61 0.70
N LEU A 159 36.49 -25.60 0.17
CA LEU A 159 35.02 -25.66 0.22
C LEU A 159 34.48 -25.75 1.67
N ILE A 160 35.17 -26.46 2.57
CA ILE A 160 34.82 -26.50 3.99
C ILE A 160 34.99 -25.10 4.61
N HIS A 161 36.13 -24.44 4.42
CA HIS A 161 36.36 -23.09 4.97
C HIS A 161 35.42 -22.04 4.37
N ALA A 162 35.11 -22.12 3.07
CA ALA A 162 34.12 -21.26 2.41
C ALA A 162 32.72 -21.48 3.00
N ARG A 163 32.31 -22.73 3.21
CA ARG A 163 31.04 -23.08 3.86
C ARG A 163 30.97 -22.55 5.28
N GLU A 164 32.00 -22.76 6.11
CA GLU A 164 32.04 -22.19 7.47
C GLU A 164 31.98 -20.65 7.44
N GLY A 165 32.64 -20.01 6.46
CA GLY A 165 32.55 -18.56 6.23
C GLY A 165 31.13 -18.10 5.96
N ALA A 166 30.42 -18.80 5.06
CA ALA A 166 29.01 -18.55 4.76
C ALA A 166 28.10 -18.79 5.98
N GLU A 167 28.32 -19.85 6.76
CA GLU A 167 27.56 -20.14 7.98
C GLU A 167 27.78 -19.05 9.06
N ARG A 168 29.02 -18.58 9.26
CA ARG A 168 29.35 -17.44 10.14
C ARG A 168 28.67 -16.14 9.67
N MET A 169 28.65 -15.87 8.37
CA MET A 169 27.99 -14.68 7.82
C MET A 169 26.47 -14.75 7.96
N LYS A 170 25.85 -15.89 7.63
CA LYS A 170 24.42 -16.16 7.83
C LYS A 170 24.00 -16.00 9.30
N GLN A 171 24.86 -16.38 10.25
CA GLN A 171 24.61 -16.17 11.68
C GLN A 171 24.68 -14.68 12.07
N ARG A 172 25.70 -13.94 11.60
CA ARG A 172 25.79 -12.49 11.80
C ARG A 172 24.60 -11.73 11.21
N GLU A 173 24.05 -12.19 10.08
CA GLU A 173 22.84 -11.60 9.50
C GLU A 173 21.60 -11.90 10.34
N LYS A 174 21.40 -13.15 10.79
CA LYS A 174 20.31 -13.48 11.74
C LYS A 174 20.37 -12.60 12.99
N GLU A 175 21.54 -12.34 13.55
CA GLU A 175 21.72 -11.46 14.71
C GLU A 175 21.35 -10.00 14.39
N LYS A 176 21.71 -9.49 13.20
CA LYS A 176 21.29 -8.15 12.74
C LYS A 176 19.78 -8.07 12.56
N TYR A 177 19.17 -9.06 11.90
CA TYR A 177 17.72 -9.13 11.71
C TYR A 177 16.97 -9.27 13.05
N GLY A 178 17.50 -10.03 14.00
CA GLY A 178 16.98 -10.13 15.37
C GLY A 178 16.99 -8.76 16.08
N LYS A 179 18.16 -8.12 16.16
CA LYS A 179 18.31 -6.78 16.78
C LYS A 179 17.45 -5.71 16.11
N ALA A 180 17.32 -5.75 14.78
CA ALA A 180 16.44 -4.86 14.03
C ALA A 180 14.96 -5.12 14.34
N ARG A 181 14.54 -6.40 14.39
CA ARG A 181 13.17 -6.77 14.77
C ARG A 181 12.83 -6.33 16.19
N GLU A 182 13.70 -6.61 17.16
CA GLU A 182 13.50 -6.14 18.53
C GLU A 182 13.41 -4.60 18.63
N ALA A 183 14.15 -3.86 17.79
CA ALA A 183 14.07 -2.41 17.75
C ALA A 183 12.73 -1.92 17.15
N TRP A 184 12.22 -2.60 16.12
CA TRP A 184 10.88 -2.36 15.58
C TRP A 184 9.77 -2.70 16.58
N ASP A 185 9.87 -3.84 17.26
CA ASP A 185 8.86 -4.27 18.23
C ASP A 185 8.88 -3.36 19.49
N ARG A 186 10.04 -2.93 20.01
CA ARG A 186 10.14 -1.86 21.03
C ARG A 186 9.57 -0.52 20.55
N GLY A 187 9.76 -0.17 19.27
CA GLY A 187 9.19 1.04 18.67
C GLY A 187 7.67 0.98 18.56
N ARG A 188 7.12 -0.18 18.21
CA ARG A 188 5.67 -0.47 18.23
C ARG A 188 5.10 -0.33 19.64
N GLU A 189 5.71 -0.99 20.63
CA GLU A 189 5.28 -0.90 22.04
C GLU A 189 5.30 0.54 22.55
N GLN A 190 6.26 1.37 22.12
CA GLN A 190 6.31 2.79 22.48
C GLN A 190 5.14 3.55 21.85
N LEU A 191 4.85 3.32 20.57
CA LEU A 191 3.70 3.95 19.90
C LEU A 191 2.37 3.49 20.52
N GLU A 192 2.23 2.22 20.86
CA GLU A 192 1.03 1.67 21.53
C GLU A 192 0.83 2.25 22.94
N ARG A 193 1.93 2.48 23.69
CA ARG A 193 1.89 3.20 24.98
C ARG A 193 1.52 4.67 24.80
N ASN A 194 2.20 5.41 23.91
CA ASN A 194 1.83 6.80 23.59
C ASN A 194 0.36 6.94 23.13
N ILE A 195 -0.15 5.98 22.34
CA ILE A 195 -1.56 5.96 21.89
C ILE A 195 -2.53 5.68 23.05
N SER A 196 -2.09 4.97 24.09
CA SER A 196 -2.89 4.71 25.29
C SER A 196 -2.90 5.93 26.21
N GLU A 197 -1.72 6.51 26.47
CA GLU A 197 -1.53 7.76 27.21
C GLU A 197 -2.37 8.89 26.60
N LEU A 198 -2.31 9.12 25.29
CA LEU A 198 -3.11 10.14 24.60
C LEU A 198 -4.63 9.87 24.61
N LYS A 199 -5.07 8.61 24.76
CA LYS A 199 -6.50 8.28 24.94
C LYS A 199 -6.96 8.54 26.36
N GLU A 200 -6.12 8.25 27.34
CA GLU A 200 -6.38 8.56 28.75
C GLU A 200 -6.42 10.08 28.95
N GLU A 201 -5.46 10.85 28.42
CA GLU A 201 -5.51 12.32 28.43
C GLU A 201 -6.77 12.89 27.75
N LEU A 202 -7.18 12.34 26.60
CA LEU A 202 -8.39 12.77 25.90
C LEU A 202 -9.67 12.43 26.69
N GLN A 203 -9.72 11.26 27.34
CA GLN A 203 -10.83 10.87 28.20
C GLN A 203 -10.89 11.75 29.46
N GLU A 204 -9.77 11.97 30.15
CA GLU A 204 -9.73 12.91 31.29
C GLU A 204 -10.16 14.32 30.87
N SER A 205 -9.74 14.79 29.70
CA SER A 205 -10.13 16.11 29.17
C SER A 205 -11.64 16.19 28.93
N ARG A 206 -12.23 15.13 28.36
CA ARG A 206 -13.67 14.99 28.20
C ARG A 206 -14.40 14.95 29.55
N ASP A 207 -13.94 14.13 30.49
CA ASP A 207 -14.58 13.96 31.79
C ASP A 207 -14.54 15.27 32.59
N ARG A 208 -13.44 16.03 32.49
CA ARG A 208 -13.33 17.40 33.04
C ARG A 208 -14.31 18.37 32.39
N MET A 209 -14.51 18.30 31.07
CA MET A 209 -15.52 19.12 30.38
C MET A 209 -16.94 18.78 30.84
N GLU A 210 -17.31 17.49 30.86
CA GLU A 210 -18.63 17.07 31.33
C GLU A 210 -18.85 17.36 32.83
N GLU A 211 -17.80 17.37 33.67
CA GLU A 211 -17.91 17.82 35.07
C GLU A 211 -18.11 19.34 35.16
N MET A 212 -17.41 20.14 34.34
CA MET A 212 -17.59 21.60 34.29
C MET A 212 -18.98 21.98 33.78
N GLU A 213 -19.51 21.28 32.78
CA GLU A 213 -20.89 21.45 32.28
C GLU A 213 -21.90 21.14 33.39
N ARG A 214 -21.78 19.99 34.08
CA ARG A 214 -22.65 19.64 35.21
C ARG A 214 -22.57 20.63 36.37
N ARG A 215 -21.38 21.18 36.66
CA ARG A 215 -21.22 22.27 37.64
C ARG A 215 -21.94 23.53 37.18
N GLN A 216 -21.81 23.92 35.91
CA GLN A 216 -22.48 25.09 35.34
C GLN A 216 -24.01 24.94 35.32
N GLU A 217 -24.55 23.74 35.06
CA GLU A 217 -25.99 23.45 35.20
C GLU A 217 -26.48 23.59 36.65
N VAL A 218 -25.70 23.10 37.62
CA VAL A 218 -26.01 23.23 39.05
C VAL A 218 -25.91 24.68 39.53
N GLU A 219 -24.95 25.46 39.02
CA GLU A 219 -24.83 26.89 39.31
C GLU A 219 -25.99 27.67 38.68
N ALA A 220 -26.30 27.47 37.39
CA ALA A 220 -27.39 28.16 36.71
C ALA A 220 -28.78 27.83 37.30
N SER A 221 -29.03 26.57 37.67
CA SER A 221 -30.26 26.19 38.37
C SER A 221 -30.30 26.71 39.82
N GLY A 222 -29.15 26.79 40.50
CA GLY A 222 -29.00 27.45 41.79
C GLY A 222 -29.29 28.96 41.74
N GLU A 223 -28.82 29.65 40.70
CA GLU A 223 -29.14 31.06 40.44
C GLU A 223 -30.62 31.26 40.12
N ALA A 224 -31.22 30.42 39.28
CA ALA A 224 -32.66 30.46 38.99
C ALA A 224 -33.51 30.29 40.26
N LEU A 225 -33.15 29.32 41.12
CA LEU A 225 -33.79 29.11 42.42
C LEU A 225 -33.58 30.31 43.38
N ALA A 226 -32.41 30.95 43.35
CA ALA A 226 -32.14 32.16 44.13
C ALA A 226 -32.98 33.36 43.63
N GLN A 227 -33.11 33.53 42.32
CA GLN A 227 -33.97 34.54 41.70
C GLN A 227 -35.44 34.30 42.06
N GLU A 228 -35.95 33.08 41.91
CA GLU A 228 -37.34 32.74 42.30
C GLU A 228 -37.57 33.02 43.79
N LYS A 229 -36.66 32.56 44.66
CA LYS A 229 -36.72 32.80 46.11
C LYS A 229 -36.75 34.30 46.43
N SER A 230 -35.97 35.13 45.74
CA SER A 230 -35.99 36.59 45.91
C SER A 230 -37.32 37.21 45.44
N SER A 231 -37.87 36.74 44.31
CA SER A 231 -39.17 37.15 43.78
C SER A 231 -40.30 36.79 44.75
N ILE A 232 -40.28 35.59 45.33
CA ILE A 232 -41.23 35.15 46.37
C ILE A 232 -41.08 35.99 47.65
N LEU A 233 -39.86 36.32 48.07
CA LEU A 233 -39.63 37.20 49.23
C LEU A 233 -40.12 38.63 48.97
N ALA A 234 -39.92 39.18 47.77
CA ALA A 234 -40.44 40.48 47.37
C ALA A 234 -41.98 40.49 47.34
N LYS A 235 -42.61 39.49 46.73
CA LYS A 235 -44.09 39.30 46.75
C LYS A 235 -44.62 39.15 48.17
N LYS A 236 -43.91 38.42 49.04
CA LYS A 236 -44.25 38.26 50.47
C LYS A 236 -44.10 39.56 51.26
N ALA A 237 -43.12 40.40 50.94
CA ALA A 237 -42.95 41.73 51.53
C ALA A 237 -44.06 42.69 51.07
N ALA A 238 -44.37 42.71 49.77
CA ALA A 238 -45.48 43.49 49.20
C ALA A 238 -46.84 43.08 49.80
N ASN A 239 -47.13 41.79 49.89
CA ASN A 239 -48.37 41.32 50.54
C ASN A 239 -48.41 41.68 52.04
N LYS A 240 -47.28 41.57 52.77
CA LYS A 240 -47.18 42.05 54.16
C LYS A 240 -47.34 43.56 54.31
N GLN A 241 -47.00 44.34 53.27
CA GLN A 241 -47.21 45.79 53.23
C GLN A 241 -48.68 46.09 52.96
N ARG A 242 -49.29 45.42 51.98
CA ARG A 242 -50.71 45.56 51.66
C ARG A 242 -51.64 45.14 52.80
N ILE A 243 -51.28 44.11 53.58
CA ILE A 243 -52.01 43.73 54.79
C ILE A 243 -51.98 44.87 55.83
N ARG A 244 -50.81 45.49 56.09
CA ARG A 244 -50.71 46.60 57.04
C ARG A 244 -51.49 47.85 56.58
N GLU A 245 -51.46 48.16 55.28
CA GLU A 245 -52.32 49.21 54.70
C GLU A 245 -53.81 48.92 54.96
N LEU A 246 -54.27 47.69 54.69
CA LEU A 246 -55.66 47.30 54.93
C LEU A 246 -56.02 47.29 56.43
N GLU A 247 -55.10 46.91 57.31
CA GLU A 247 -55.27 47.03 58.77
C GLU A 247 -55.40 48.50 59.21
N ASP A 248 -54.61 49.41 58.63
CA ASP A 248 -54.67 50.84 58.93
C ASP A 248 -55.91 51.52 58.32
N ASP A 249 -56.33 51.11 57.12
CA ASP A 249 -57.62 51.49 56.52
C ASP A 249 -58.79 51.03 57.42
N ILE A 250 -58.76 49.80 57.95
CA ILE A 250 -59.77 49.29 58.88
C ILE A 250 -59.78 50.10 60.19
N LYS A 251 -58.61 50.45 60.76
CA LYS A 251 -58.52 51.31 61.95
C LYS A 251 -59.11 52.70 61.67
N ALA A 252 -58.79 53.30 60.51
CA ALA A 252 -59.29 54.61 60.11
C ALA A 252 -60.80 54.61 59.82
N LEU A 253 -61.33 53.54 59.21
CA LEU A 253 -62.78 53.35 59.01
C LEU A 253 -63.52 53.14 60.34
N THR A 254 -62.92 52.39 61.27
CA THR A 254 -63.47 52.17 62.62
C THR A 254 -63.53 53.49 63.41
N LEU A 255 -62.46 54.29 63.36
CA LEU A 255 -62.44 55.64 63.96
C LEU A 255 -63.54 56.53 63.36
N LYS A 256 -63.64 56.60 62.03
CA LYS A 256 -64.69 57.37 61.32
C LYS A 256 -66.10 56.88 61.65
N ALA A 257 -66.29 55.59 61.90
CA ALA A 257 -67.59 55.05 62.33
C ALA A 257 -67.95 55.54 63.74
N VAL A 258 -67.01 55.52 64.69
CA VAL A 258 -67.20 56.07 66.05
C VAL A 258 -67.41 57.58 66.03
N GLU A 259 -66.66 58.32 65.20
CA GLU A 259 -66.88 59.75 64.97
C GLU A 259 -68.33 60.00 64.52
N ARG A 260 -68.78 59.29 63.48
CA ARG A 260 -70.16 59.37 62.95
C ARG A 260 -71.23 58.98 63.95
N GLU A 261 -70.98 57.97 64.77
CA GLU A 261 -71.89 57.57 65.84
C GLU A 261 -72.04 58.67 66.88
N THR A 262 -70.93 59.29 67.33
CA THR A 262 -71.01 60.44 68.25
C THR A 262 -71.57 61.71 67.57
N GLU A 263 -71.41 61.90 66.26
CA GLU A 263 -72.10 62.96 65.50
C GLU A 263 -73.62 62.73 65.52
N LEU A 264 -74.08 61.49 65.31
CA LEU A 264 -75.49 61.11 65.39
C LEU A 264 -76.06 61.24 66.80
N GLU A 265 -75.28 60.98 67.86
CA GLU A 265 -75.71 61.27 69.23
C GLU A 265 -75.87 62.77 69.49
N ARG A 266 -74.90 63.59 69.06
CA ARG A 266 -74.99 65.06 69.16
C ARG A 266 -76.16 65.62 68.33
N MET A 267 -76.51 65.00 67.21
CA MET A 267 -77.72 65.32 66.45
C MET A 267 -78.98 64.98 67.26
N LYS A 268 -79.13 63.74 67.73
CA LYS A 268 -80.26 63.32 68.59
C LYS A 268 -80.43 64.23 69.83
N GLU A 269 -79.35 64.79 70.37
CA GLU A 269 -79.40 65.74 71.48
C GLU A 269 -79.85 67.15 71.04
N ARG A 270 -79.46 67.63 69.84
CA ARG A 270 -79.97 68.88 69.26
C ARG A 270 -81.46 68.76 68.91
N ASP A 271 -81.87 67.64 68.31
CA ASP A 271 -83.27 67.38 67.93
C ASP A 271 -84.18 67.40 69.16
N LYS A 272 -83.73 66.79 70.28
CA LYS A 272 -84.41 66.88 71.59
C LYS A 272 -84.54 68.33 72.08
N LYS A 273 -83.50 69.17 71.93
CA LYS A 273 -83.52 70.58 72.36
C LYS A 273 -84.44 71.43 71.46
N GLN A 274 -84.43 71.21 70.15
CA GLN A 274 -85.34 71.87 69.21
C GLN A 274 -86.80 71.48 69.46
N ALA A 275 -87.08 70.22 69.78
CA ALA A 275 -88.42 69.77 70.15
C ALA A 275 -88.97 70.45 71.42
N VAL A 276 -88.10 70.83 72.37
CA VAL A 276 -88.51 71.64 73.53
C VAL A 276 -88.80 73.09 73.13
N GLN A 277 -87.92 73.72 72.33
CA GLN A 277 -88.11 75.11 71.86
C GLN A 277 -89.42 75.29 71.08
N MET A 278 -89.74 74.37 70.16
CA MET A 278 -90.99 74.40 69.39
C MET A 278 -92.24 74.40 70.29
N MET A 279 -92.18 73.73 71.45
CA MET A 279 -93.27 73.69 72.44
C MET A 279 -93.36 74.96 73.29
N GLU A 280 -92.44 75.92 73.16
CA GLU A 280 -92.50 77.25 73.78
C GLU A 280 -92.93 78.30 72.74
N ASP A 281 -92.33 78.29 71.55
CA ASP A 281 -92.71 79.15 70.41
C ASP A 281 -94.21 79.02 70.04
N GLU A 282 -94.78 77.81 70.11
CA GLU A 282 -96.21 77.57 69.84
C GLU A 282 -97.15 78.07 70.96
N LYS A 283 -96.60 78.44 72.12
CA LYS A 283 -97.35 79.16 73.18
C LYS A 283 -97.29 80.67 72.94
N GLU A 284 -96.13 81.21 72.59
CA GLU A 284 -95.97 82.65 72.37
C GLU A 284 -96.74 83.16 71.15
N ARG A 285 -96.78 82.39 70.04
CA ARG A 285 -97.59 82.74 68.85
C ARG A 285 -99.06 83.02 69.18
N LYS A 286 -99.64 82.28 70.13
CA LYS A 286 -101.05 82.42 70.54
C LYS A 286 -101.33 83.69 71.36
N VAL A 287 -100.28 84.35 71.87
CA VAL A 287 -100.38 85.62 72.64
C VAL A 287 -100.21 86.85 71.74
N LEU A 288 -99.39 86.76 70.69
CA LEU A 288 -99.12 87.88 69.78
C LEU A 288 -100.22 88.09 68.73
N GLN A 289 -100.91 87.03 68.30
CA GLN A 289 -101.98 87.13 67.31
C GLN A 289 -103.15 88.03 67.78
N LEU A 290 -103.41 88.10 69.08
CA LEU A 290 -104.44 88.95 69.70
C LEU A 290 -104.09 90.46 69.79
N LYS A 291 -102.88 90.88 69.40
CA LYS A 291 -102.43 92.28 69.53
C LYS A 291 -102.27 93.03 68.21
N LEU A 292 -102.21 92.32 67.08
CA LEU A 292 -101.97 92.94 65.77
C LEU A 292 -103.24 93.62 65.21
N GLU A 293 -104.42 93.06 65.50
CA GLU A 293 -105.72 93.54 65.00
C GLU A 293 -106.14 94.92 65.56
N GLN A 294 -105.37 95.50 66.49
CA GLN A 294 -105.72 96.73 67.21
C GLN A 294 -104.93 97.98 66.77
N THR A 295 -103.88 97.85 65.95
CA THR A 295 -102.91 98.96 65.71
C THR A 295 -102.91 99.57 64.30
N GLU A 296 -103.74 99.11 63.36
CA GLU A 296 -103.69 99.58 61.95
C GLU A 296 -104.48 100.88 61.64
N GLY A 297 -105.07 101.51 62.67
CA GLY A 297 -106.00 102.63 62.50
C GLY A 297 -105.37 104.00 62.19
N GLU A 298 -104.29 104.38 62.89
CA GLU A 298 -103.98 105.80 63.14
C GLU A 298 -102.89 106.40 62.23
N LEU A 299 -102.18 105.59 61.44
CA LEU A 299 -100.89 105.96 60.84
C LEU A 299 -101.00 106.56 59.41
N ARG A 300 -101.79 107.64 59.23
CA ARG A 300 -102.05 108.24 57.89
C ARG A 300 -102.03 109.78 57.75
N SER A 301 -101.55 110.58 58.71
CA SER A 301 -101.81 112.05 58.69
C SER A 301 -100.66 113.04 58.97
N LEU A 302 -99.38 112.70 58.87
CA LEU A 302 -98.29 113.64 59.24
C LEU A 302 -97.00 113.52 58.38
N SER A 303 -96.90 114.27 57.27
CA SER A 303 -95.71 114.26 56.38
C SER A 303 -95.67 115.42 55.37
N ALA A 304 -95.45 116.69 55.78
CA ALA A 304 -95.65 117.84 54.87
C ALA A 304 -94.73 119.11 54.94
N GLU A 305 -93.92 119.37 55.98
CA GLU A 305 -93.60 120.79 56.33
C GLU A 305 -92.14 121.34 56.24
N PHE A 306 -91.13 120.66 55.70
CA PHE A 306 -89.72 121.15 55.78
C PHE A 306 -89.01 121.48 54.45
N GLN A 307 -89.16 122.71 53.94
CA GLN A 307 -88.45 123.22 52.75
C GLN A 307 -88.15 124.74 52.80
N GLY A 308 -87.41 125.22 53.83
CA GLY A 308 -87.39 126.67 54.17
C GLY A 308 -86.09 127.50 54.06
N LEU A 309 -84.87 126.93 54.10
CA LEU A 309 -83.64 127.71 54.32
C LEU A 309 -82.43 127.25 53.48
N ARG A 310 -82.05 127.99 52.42
CA ARG A 310 -80.84 127.67 51.61
C ARG A 310 -80.25 128.81 50.75
N SER A 311 -79.88 129.95 51.33
CA SER A 311 -79.31 131.09 50.56
C SER A 311 -78.17 131.84 51.27
N SER A 312 -76.92 131.37 51.13
CA SER A 312 -75.69 132.17 51.29
C SER A 312 -74.50 131.43 50.66
N MET A 313 -74.16 131.75 49.40
CA MET A 313 -73.17 131.01 48.60
C MET A 313 -72.63 131.85 47.43
N ALA A 314 -71.76 132.83 47.69
CA ALA A 314 -71.28 133.78 46.66
C ALA A 314 -69.87 134.38 46.88
N GLN A 315 -68.97 133.67 47.57
CA GLN A 315 -67.61 134.18 47.91
C GLN A 315 -66.48 133.13 47.80
N ARG A 316 -66.66 132.03 47.05
CA ARG A 316 -65.64 130.95 46.97
C ARG A 316 -64.94 130.81 45.62
N ASP A 317 -65.45 131.43 44.57
CA ASP A 317 -65.19 130.99 43.19
C ASP A 317 -63.87 131.49 42.60
N THR A 318 -63.27 132.56 43.14
CA THR A 318 -62.02 133.15 42.63
C THR A 318 -60.78 132.28 42.90
N HIS A 319 -60.70 131.61 44.04
CA HIS A 319 -59.57 130.72 44.35
C HIS A 319 -59.56 129.42 43.52
N ALA A 320 -60.71 129.01 42.97
CA ALA A 320 -60.83 127.78 42.18
C ALA A 320 -60.07 127.83 40.84
N LEU A 321 -59.86 129.03 40.27
CA LEU A 321 -59.28 129.19 38.94
C LEU A 321 -57.74 129.05 38.92
N GLN A 322 -57.03 129.60 39.89
CA GLN A 322 -55.55 129.50 39.96
C GLN A 322 -55.08 128.07 40.26
N LEU A 323 -55.87 127.32 41.03
CA LEU A 323 -55.66 125.89 41.22
C LEU A 323 -55.86 125.10 39.92
N ARG A 324 -56.73 125.57 39.01
CA ARG A 324 -57.04 124.85 37.76
C ARG A 324 -55.86 124.83 36.78
N ASP A 325 -55.16 125.95 36.59
CA ASP A 325 -54.03 126.02 35.65
C ASP A 325 -52.76 125.33 36.17
N THR A 326 -52.58 125.28 37.49
CA THR A 326 -51.54 124.45 38.11
C THR A 326 -51.87 122.95 37.99
N ILE A 327 -53.14 122.57 38.18
CA ILE A 327 -53.62 121.20 37.94
C ILE A 327 -53.45 120.77 36.47
N THR A 328 -53.84 121.60 35.48
CA THR A 328 -53.67 121.23 34.05
C THR A 328 -52.20 121.06 33.67
N THR A 329 -51.32 121.94 34.16
CA THR A 329 -49.87 121.85 33.93
C THR A 329 -49.28 120.58 34.53
N LEU A 330 -49.66 120.23 35.77
CA LEU A 330 -49.22 118.98 36.42
C LEU A 330 -49.82 117.74 35.73
N THR A 331 -51.09 117.79 35.30
CA THR A 331 -51.74 116.71 34.56
C THR A 331 -51.05 116.45 33.22
N HIS A 332 -50.66 117.51 32.48
CA HIS A 332 -49.91 117.35 31.24
C HIS A 332 -48.53 116.71 31.49
N ARG A 333 -47.82 117.13 32.55
CA ARG A 333 -46.54 116.53 32.94
C ARG A 333 -46.68 115.06 33.38
N LEU A 334 -47.73 114.73 34.13
CA LEU A 334 -48.04 113.35 34.53
C LEU A 334 -48.33 112.47 33.30
N ASN A 335 -49.19 112.93 32.39
CA ASN A 335 -49.49 112.21 31.15
C ASN A 335 -48.25 112.02 30.25
N MET A 336 -47.31 112.97 30.26
CA MET A 336 -46.03 112.84 29.54
C MET A 336 -45.03 111.92 30.25
N ALA A 337 -45.09 111.79 31.58
CA ALA A 337 -44.32 110.80 32.32
C ALA A 337 -44.87 109.38 32.07
N GLN A 338 -46.18 109.19 32.21
CA GLN A 338 -46.86 107.90 31.98
C GLN A 338 -46.69 107.36 30.56
N ARG A 339 -46.62 108.24 29.54
CA ARG A 339 -46.26 107.82 28.16
C ARG A 339 -44.84 107.27 28.09
N LYS A 340 -43.86 107.96 28.68
CA LYS A 340 -42.47 107.50 28.72
C LYS A 340 -42.28 106.23 29.56
N GLU A 341 -43.08 106.09 30.61
CA GLU A 341 -43.17 104.89 31.44
C GLU A 341 -43.65 103.71 30.57
N ALA A 342 -44.80 103.83 29.91
CA ALA A 342 -45.34 102.82 28.99
C ALA A 342 -44.42 102.54 27.78
N GLU A 343 -43.76 103.56 27.20
CA GLU A 343 -42.73 103.40 26.16
C GLU A 343 -41.53 102.59 26.69
N SER A 344 -41.11 102.82 27.94
CA SER A 344 -40.03 102.07 28.58
C SER A 344 -40.44 100.64 28.93
N GLU A 345 -41.67 100.41 29.42
CA GLU A 345 -42.24 99.08 29.66
C GLU A 345 -42.34 98.26 28.37
N ALA A 346 -42.78 98.88 27.27
CA ALA A 346 -42.79 98.26 25.95
C ALA A 346 -41.37 97.87 25.50
N SER A 347 -40.40 98.77 25.63
CA SER A 347 -38.99 98.45 25.28
C SER A 347 -38.38 97.35 26.16
N LEU A 348 -38.79 97.25 27.43
CA LEU A 348 -38.41 96.16 28.32
C LEU A 348 -39.06 94.84 27.90
N ALA A 349 -40.35 94.84 27.55
CA ALA A 349 -41.05 93.66 27.04
C ALA A 349 -40.45 93.15 25.72
N GLU A 350 -40.08 94.05 24.81
CA GLU A 350 -39.34 93.70 23.59
C GLU A 350 -37.96 93.10 23.91
N MET A 351 -37.20 93.70 24.84
CA MET A 351 -35.92 93.16 25.29
C MET A 351 -36.04 91.79 25.98
N TRP A 352 -37.12 91.53 26.73
CA TRP A 352 -37.42 90.19 27.28
C TRP A 352 -37.73 89.19 26.17
N GLY A 353 -38.61 89.54 25.22
CA GLY A 353 -38.95 88.67 24.08
C GLY A 353 -37.75 88.39 23.16
N LEU A 354 -36.83 89.35 22.99
CA LEU A 354 -35.56 89.13 22.28
C LEU A 354 -34.62 88.20 23.05
N ARG A 355 -34.50 88.36 24.37
CA ARG A 355 -33.71 87.45 25.23
C ARG A 355 -34.25 86.02 25.23
N GLU A 356 -35.57 85.85 25.27
CA GLU A 356 -36.20 84.53 25.21
C GLU A 356 -35.97 83.85 23.83
N ARG A 357 -36.12 84.61 22.73
CA ARG A 357 -35.78 84.13 21.38
C ARG A 357 -34.30 83.79 21.23
N GLN A 358 -33.41 84.59 21.81
CA GLN A 358 -31.98 84.28 21.87
C GLN A 358 -31.74 82.97 22.63
N GLY A 359 -32.26 82.83 23.85
CA GLY A 359 -32.10 81.61 24.66
C GLY A 359 -32.81 80.38 24.08
N ALA A 360 -33.80 80.53 23.21
CA ALA A 360 -34.36 79.45 22.41
C ALA A 360 -33.44 79.06 21.24
N SER A 361 -32.86 80.03 20.55
CA SER A 361 -31.87 79.83 19.48
C SER A 361 -30.58 79.19 19.99
N GLU A 362 -30.09 79.62 21.16
CA GLU A 362 -28.90 79.09 21.82
C GLU A 362 -29.10 77.62 22.19
N ARG A 363 -30.21 77.26 22.86
CA ARG A 363 -30.57 75.85 23.13
C ARG A 363 -30.73 75.01 21.87
N GLY A 364 -31.29 75.58 20.79
CA GLY A 364 -31.36 74.90 19.48
C GLY A 364 -29.97 74.64 18.88
N ALA A 365 -29.07 75.62 18.98
CA ALA A 365 -27.69 75.49 18.54
C ALA A 365 -26.84 74.59 19.48
N GLU A 366 -27.26 74.37 20.72
CA GLU A 366 -26.67 73.41 21.65
C GLU A 366 -27.12 71.98 21.31
N GLY A 367 -28.43 71.74 21.13
CA GLY A 367 -28.94 70.44 20.68
C GLY A 367 -28.32 69.99 19.35
N LEU A 368 -28.18 70.90 18.37
CA LEU A 368 -27.50 70.58 17.11
C LEU A 368 -26.00 70.28 17.27
N LYS A 369 -25.32 70.81 18.30
CA LYS A 369 -23.93 70.40 18.63
C LYS A 369 -23.91 69.03 19.28
N GLU A 370 -24.84 68.73 20.17
CA GLU A 370 -24.96 67.41 20.82
C GLU A 370 -25.25 66.31 19.78
N GLU A 371 -26.17 66.56 18.84
CA GLU A 371 -26.43 65.69 17.68
C GLU A 371 -25.18 65.50 16.81
N LEU A 372 -24.45 66.57 16.47
CA LEU A 372 -23.20 66.49 15.71
C LEU A 372 -22.11 65.70 16.47
N CYS A 373 -21.99 65.89 17.78
CA CYS A 373 -21.07 65.12 18.63
C CYS A 373 -21.46 63.64 18.70
N ALA A 374 -22.75 63.31 18.79
CA ALA A 374 -23.24 61.94 18.76
C ALA A 374 -22.97 61.27 17.40
N LEU A 375 -23.20 61.96 16.29
CA LEU A 375 -22.90 61.46 14.94
C LEU A 375 -21.39 61.26 14.70
N VAL A 376 -20.54 62.14 15.25
CA VAL A 376 -19.08 61.95 15.21
C VAL A 376 -18.66 60.75 16.06
N ALA A 377 -19.20 60.59 17.27
CA ALA A 377 -18.92 59.42 18.11
C ALA A 377 -19.36 58.11 17.45
N GLN A 378 -20.55 58.07 16.84
CA GLN A 378 -21.05 56.91 16.09
C GLN A 378 -20.17 56.60 14.86
N ARG A 379 -19.73 57.62 14.12
CA ARG A 379 -18.77 57.48 13.03
C ARG A 379 -17.46 56.84 13.53
N ASP A 380 -16.93 57.35 14.63
CA ASP A 380 -15.61 56.93 15.13
C ASP A 380 -15.65 55.53 15.72
N GLN A 381 -16.73 55.17 16.42
CA GLN A 381 -17.02 53.78 16.79
C GLN A 381 -17.04 52.89 15.53
N GLY A 382 -17.84 53.23 14.52
CA GLY A 382 -17.91 52.46 13.27
C GLY A 382 -16.59 52.35 12.51
N GLN A 383 -15.70 53.36 12.60
CA GLN A 383 -14.33 53.26 12.07
C GLN A 383 -13.45 52.31 12.89
N THR A 384 -13.57 52.29 14.22
CA THR A 384 -12.82 51.34 15.07
C THR A 384 -13.28 49.90 14.85
N GLU A 385 -14.59 49.65 14.76
CA GLU A 385 -15.17 48.35 14.44
C GLU A 385 -14.73 47.85 13.05
N LEU A 386 -14.75 48.74 12.04
CA LEU A 386 -14.27 48.45 10.69
C LEU A 386 -12.75 48.21 10.63
N HIS A 387 -11.96 48.88 11.48
CA HIS A 387 -10.52 48.60 11.61
C HIS A 387 -10.27 47.25 12.28
N GLN A 388 -11.00 46.92 13.34
CA GLN A 388 -10.95 45.64 14.03
C GLN A 388 -11.34 44.47 13.10
N ALA A 389 -12.42 44.63 12.33
CA ALA A 389 -12.84 43.64 11.33
C ALA A 389 -11.78 43.44 10.23
N ARG A 390 -11.10 44.51 9.79
CA ARG A 390 -9.97 44.41 8.85
C ARG A 390 -8.77 43.67 9.44
N LEU A 391 -8.44 43.90 10.72
CA LEU A 391 -7.37 43.18 11.42
C LEU A 391 -7.71 41.69 11.56
N GLN A 392 -8.94 41.35 11.96
CA GLN A 392 -9.43 39.97 12.04
C GLN A 392 -9.41 39.28 10.67
N ALA A 393 -9.87 39.95 9.61
CA ALA A 393 -9.82 39.41 8.24
C ALA A 393 -8.37 39.17 7.77
N ALA A 394 -7.43 40.07 8.09
CA ALA A 394 -6.01 39.89 7.79
C ALA A 394 -5.40 38.71 8.56
N GLN A 395 -5.74 38.56 9.84
CA GLN A 395 -5.29 37.44 10.69
C GLN A 395 -5.82 36.09 10.17
N LEU A 396 -7.10 36.01 9.82
CA LEU A 396 -7.70 34.81 9.20
C LEU A 396 -7.07 34.52 7.82
N THR A 397 -6.73 35.55 7.05
CA THR A 397 -6.04 35.40 5.75
C THR A 397 -4.63 34.83 5.92
N LEU A 398 -3.89 35.25 6.95
CA LEU A 398 -2.59 34.67 7.31
C LEU A 398 -2.72 33.21 7.73
N GLN A 399 -3.63 32.89 8.66
CA GLN A 399 -3.88 31.51 9.09
C GLN A 399 -4.30 30.61 7.92
N LEU A 400 -5.11 31.11 6.99
CA LEU A 400 -5.48 30.42 5.75
C LEU A 400 -4.27 30.23 4.82
N ALA A 401 -3.35 31.18 4.75
CA ALA A 401 -2.12 31.05 3.97
C ALA A 401 -1.19 29.98 4.57
N ASP A 402 -1.01 29.96 5.89
CA ASP A 402 -0.17 28.98 6.62
C ASP A 402 -0.73 27.56 6.50
N ALA A 403 -2.05 27.39 6.65
CA ALA A 403 -2.75 26.13 6.40
C ALA A 403 -2.59 25.68 4.94
N ASN A 404 -2.65 26.61 3.97
CA ASN A 404 -2.41 26.29 2.56
C ASN A 404 -0.93 26.05 2.22
N LEU A 405 0.03 26.55 3.03
CA LEU A 405 1.45 26.28 2.88
C LEU A 405 1.77 24.85 3.36
N THR A 406 1.41 24.54 4.60
CA THR A 406 1.58 23.19 5.19
C THR A 406 0.89 22.10 4.36
N LEU A 407 -0.32 22.36 3.82
CA LEU A 407 -0.98 21.45 2.88
C LEU A 407 -0.26 21.30 1.53
N ARG A 408 0.56 22.27 1.09
CA ARG A 408 1.42 22.11 -0.11
C ARG A 408 2.70 21.36 0.23
N GLU A 409 3.31 21.63 1.37
CA GLU A 409 4.51 20.95 1.86
C GLU A 409 4.25 19.45 2.08
N GLY A 410 3.16 19.08 2.76
CA GLY A 410 2.76 17.69 2.93
C GLY A 410 2.49 16.96 1.60
N ARG A 411 1.90 17.65 0.61
CA ARG A 411 1.72 17.11 -0.75
C ARG A 411 3.05 16.94 -1.49
N ALA A 412 4.00 17.86 -1.32
CA ALA A 412 5.34 17.77 -1.90
C ALA A 412 6.15 16.61 -1.26
N HIS A 413 6.10 16.48 0.06
CA HIS A 413 6.72 15.38 0.80
C HIS A 413 6.17 14.03 0.32
N TRP A 414 4.84 13.87 0.26
CA TRP A 414 4.20 12.64 -0.20
C TRP A 414 4.51 12.31 -1.67
N ALA A 415 4.69 13.33 -2.53
CA ALA A 415 5.16 13.13 -3.89
C ALA A 415 6.62 12.65 -3.95
N GLN A 416 7.50 13.23 -3.12
CA GLN A 416 8.91 12.83 -2.99
C GLN A 416 9.06 11.41 -2.44
N GLU A 417 8.32 11.06 -1.38
CA GLU A 417 8.28 9.72 -0.79
C GLU A 417 7.81 8.68 -1.81
N ARG A 418 6.67 8.94 -2.50
CA ARG A 418 6.16 8.08 -3.57
C ARG A 418 7.21 7.85 -4.67
N GLN A 419 7.94 8.90 -5.06
CA GLN A 419 9.00 8.79 -6.06
C GLN A 419 10.26 8.08 -5.51
N SER A 420 10.50 8.10 -4.19
CA SER A 420 11.58 7.31 -3.56
C SER A 420 11.22 5.83 -3.45
N LEU A 421 9.96 5.51 -3.16
CA LEU A 421 9.39 4.16 -3.15
C LEU A 421 9.35 3.54 -4.56
N GLN A 422 9.03 4.33 -5.58
CA GLN A 422 9.15 3.91 -6.99
C GLN A 422 10.62 3.63 -7.37
N ARG A 423 11.58 4.47 -6.96
CA ARG A 423 13.02 4.24 -7.22
C ARG A 423 13.57 3.01 -6.49
N THR A 424 13.11 2.72 -5.27
CA THR A 424 13.54 1.53 -4.52
C THR A 424 12.94 0.27 -5.13
N THR A 425 11.62 0.23 -5.36
CA THR A 425 10.98 -0.91 -6.04
C THR A 425 11.49 -1.18 -7.47
N SER A 426 11.94 -0.15 -8.21
CA SER A 426 12.70 -0.36 -9.46
C SER A 426 14.01 -1.11 -9.21
N LYS A 427 14.84 -0.61 -8.30
CA LYS A 427 16.13 -1.24 -7.94
C LYS A 427 15.96 -2.65 -7.38
N ASP A 428 14.86 -2.92 -6.68
CA ASP A 428 14.56 -4.25 -6.15
C ASP A 428 14.08 -5.22 -7.24
N ARG A 429 13.38 -4.74 -8.28
CA ARG A 429 13.14 -5.52 -9.52
C ARG A 429 14.44 -5.79 -10.27
N GLU A 430 15.26 -4.77 -10.48
CA GLU A 430 16.59 -4.90 -11.13
C GLU A 430 17.54 -5.87 -10.38
N ARG A 431 17.36 -6.03 -9.06
CA ARG A 431 18.06 -7.01 -8.23
C ARG A 431 17.48 -8.42 -8.40
N LEU A 432 16.16 -8.56 -8.38
CA LEU A 432 15.46 -9.84 -8.59
C LEU A 432 15.72 -10.39 -9.99
N GLU A 433 15.70 -9.55 -11.03
CA GLU A 433 16.03 -9.93 -12.41
C GLU A 433 17.47 -10.46 -12.54
N LYS A 434 18.44 -9.87 -11.84
CA LYS A 434 19.82 -10.37 -11.79
C LYS A 434 19.91 -11.71 -11.07
N LEU A 435 19.26 -11.85 -9.91
CA LEU A 435 19.23 -13.11 -9.16
C LEU A 435 18.52 -14.24 -9.95
N ILE A 436 17.51 -13.91 -10.76
CA ILE A 436 16.85 -14.85 -11.68
C ILE A 436 17.80 -15.28 -12.79
N GLY A 437 18.54 -14.35 -13.40
CA GLY A 437 19.57 -14.68 -14.41
C GLY A 437 20.73 -15.49 -13.85
N GLU A 438 21.23 -15.16 -12.66
CA GLU A 438 22.24 -15.93 -11.93
C GLU A 438 21.74 -17.35 -11.60
N MET A 439 20.49 -17.49 -11.15
CA MET A 439 19.86 -18.78 -10.89
C MET A 439 19.73 -19.61 -12.18
N GLN A 440 19.25 -19.01 -13.27
CA GLN A 440 19.12 -19.68 -14.57
C GLN A 440 20.48 -20.17 -15.10
N TRP A 441 21.53 -19.34 -15.01
CA TRP A 441 22.87 -19.74 -15.41
C TRP A 441 23.43 -20.89 -14.54
N ILE A 442 23.18 -20.88 -13.23
CA ILE A 442 23.54 -21.99 -12.34
C ILE A 442 22.75 -23.26 -12.68
N GLU A 443 21.46 -23.14 -13.03
CA GLU A 443 20.64 -24.27 -13.47
C GLU A 443 21.13 -24.85 -14.79
N GLU A 444 21.46 -24.02 -15.79
CA GLU A 444 22.05 -24.44 -17.07
C GLU A 444 23.37 -25.21 -16.83
N LYS A 445 24.30 -24.64 -16.05
CA LYS A 445 25.56 -25.31 -15.69
C LYS A 445 25.34 -26.62 -14.94
N LEU A 446 24.31 -26.69 -14.10
CA LEU A 446 23.93 -27.91 -13.41
C LEU A 446 23.31 -28.96 -14.36
N GLN A 447 22.63 -28.56 -15.44
CA GLN A 447 22.18 -29.50 -16.48
C GLN A 447 23.36 -29.98 -17.35
N GLU A 448 24.29 -29.12 -17.74
CA GLU A 448 25.53 -29.51 -18.43
C GLU A 448 26.30 -30.57 -17.62
N GLU A 449 26.56 -30.29 -16.34
CA GLU A 449 27.18 -31.22 -15.39
C GLU A 449 26.43 -32.56 -15.30
N ARG A 450 25.09 -32.55 -15.29
CA ARG A 450 24.29 -33.79 -15.31
C ARG A 450 24.42 -34.56 -16.62
N MET A 451 24.57 -33.87 -17.75
CA MET A 451 24.70 -34.50 -19.07
C MET A 451 26.10 -35.12 -19.24
N GLU A 452 27.16 -34.42 -18.85
CA GLU A 452 28.52 -34.97 -18.86
C GLU A 452 28.67 -36.14 -17.88
N ARG A 453 28.07 -36.08 -16.68
CA ARG A 453 28.03 -37.23 -15.76
C ARG A 453 27.33 -38.44 -16.36
N LYS A 454 26.18 -38.27 -17.04
CA LYS A 454 25.51 -39.35 -17.78
C LYS A 454 26.35 -39.91 -18.92
N LYS A 455 27.08 -39.07 -19.64
CA LYS A 455 27.98 -39.46 -20.73
C LYS A 455 29.13 -40.31 -20.21
N VAL A 456 29.82 -39.85 -19.16
CA VAL A 456 30.89 -40.61 -18.47
C VAL A 456 30.34 -41.91 -17.85
N GLU A 457 29.12 -41.92 -17.31
CA GLU A 457 28.47 -43.14 -16.83
C GLU A 457 28.19 -44.16 -17.96
N VAL A 458 27.76 -43.70 -19.14
CA VAL A 458 27.59 -44.53 -20.33
C VAL A 458 28.93 -45.02 -20.88
N GLU A 459 29.98 -44.20 -20.86
CA GLU A 459 31.33 -44.57 -21.30
C GLU A 459 31.98 -45.59 -20.36
N LEU A 460 31.87 -45.39 -19.04
CA LEU A 460 32.25 -46.37 -18.01
C LEU A 460 31.37 -47.63 -18.06
N GLY A 461 30.09 -47.49 -18.43
CA GLY A 461 29.18 -48.60 -18.67
C GLY A 461 29.69 -49.49 -19.81
N ARG A 462 30.05 -48.86 -20.95
CA ARG A 462 30.77 -49.52 -22.03
C ARG A 462 32.03 -50.19 -21.45
N GLU A 463 32.98 -49.45 -20.86
CA GLU A 463 34.28 -49.95 -20.36
C GLU A 463 34.17 -51.17 -19.42
N LYS A 464 33.08 -51.33 -18.66
CA LYS A 464 32.84 -52.54 -17.85
C LYS A 464 32.41 -53.74 -18.69
N ASP A 465 31.47 -53.53 -19.61
CA ASP A 465 31.00 -54.54 -20.55
C ASP A 465 32.10 -54.97 -21.51
N CYS A 466 32.91 -54.00 -21.96
CA CYS A 466 34.16 -54.14 -22.68
C CYS A 466 35.08 -55.18 -22.01
N ASN A 467 35.53 -54.88 -20.79
CA ASN A 467 36.42 -55.74 -20.02
C ASN A 467 35.82 -57.14 -19.78
N ARG A 468 34.49 -57.26 -19.63
CA ARG A 468 33.82 -58.56 -19.50
C ARG A 468 33.95 -59.43 -20.76
N VAL A 469 33.93 -58.84 -21.96
CA VAL A 469 34.10 -59.59 -23.22
C VAL A 469 35.54 -60.12 -23.34
N GLN A 470 36.56 -59.27 -23.13
CA GLN A 470 37.97 -59.70 -23.03
C GLN A 470 38.18 -60.81 -22.00
N LEU A 471 37.59 -60.66 -20.80
CA LEU A 471 37.63 -61.69 -19.75
C LEU A 471 36.86 -62.96 -20.11
N SER A 472 36.01 -62.96 -21.13
CA SER A 472 35.35 -64.16 -21.67
C SER A 472 36.15 -64.80 -22.80
N GLU A 473 36.81 -64.01 -23.64
CA GLU A 473 37.67 -64.44 -24.75
C GLU A 473 38.96 -65.08 -24.23
N THR A 474 39.68 -64.40 -23.33
CA THR A 474 40.85 -64.97 -22.63
C THR A 474 40.52 -66.25 -21.84
N ARG A 475 39.31 -66.38 -21.29
CA ARG A 475 38.83 -67.61 -20.65
C ARG A 475 38.55 -68.73 -21.66
N ARG A 476 38.02 -68.39 -22.84
CA ARG A 476 37.79 -69.33 -23.94
C ARG A 476 39.13 -69.82 -24.50
N GLU A 477 40.07 -68.92 -24.80
CA GLU A 477 41.45 -69.26 -25.22
C GLU A 477 42.15 -70.15 -24.19
N LEU A 478 42.02 -69.84 -22.90
CA LEU A 478 42.56 -70.67 -21.81
C LEU A 478 41.84 -72.04 -21.68
N GLN A 479 40.63 -72.21 -22.20
CA GLN A 479 39.97 -73.51 -22.34
C GLN A 479 40.43 -74.27 -23.59
N GLU A 480 40.60 -73.56 -24.72
CA GLU A 480 41.11 -74.10 -25.99
C GLU A 480 42.56 -74.59 -25.84
N LEU A 481 43.44 -73.80 -25.22
CA LEU A 481 44.83 -74.19 -24.89
C LEU A 481 44.89 -75.36 -23.89
N LYS A 482 43.92 -75.49 -22.98
CA LYS A 482 43.79 -76.66 -22.10
C LYS A 482 43.19 -77.88 -22.81
N ALA A 483 42.54 -77.70 -23.96
CA ALA A 483 42.09 -78.81 -24.79
C ALA A 483 43.23 -79.29 -25.69
N SER A 484 43.95 -78.39 -26.38
CA SER A 484 45.09 -78.75 -27.22
C SER A 484 46.23 -79.39 -26.42
N LEU A 485 46.53 -78.91 -25.20
CA LEU A 485 47.51 -79.57 -24.32
C LEU A 485 47.16 -81.03 -24.02
N ARG A 486 45.87 -81.36 -23.82
CA ARG A 486 45.42 -82.75 -23.60
C ARG A 486 45.44 -83.59 -24.87
N VAL A 487 45.37 -82.97 -26.04
CA VAL A 487 45.52 -83.67 -27.33
C VAL A 487 47.00 -83.98 -27.54
N ALA A 488 47.88 -82.99 -27.41
CA ALA A 488 49.34 -83.18 -27.49
C ALA A 488 49.87 -84.22 -26.49
N GLN A 489 49.32 -84.26 -25.26
CA GLN A 489 49.65 -85.30 -24.28
C GLN A 489 49.24 -86.71 -24.74
N LYS A 490 48.12 -86.85 -25.45
CA LYS A 490 47.69 -88.13 -26.02
C LYS A 490 48.50 -88.51 -27.25
N GLU A 491 48.83 -87.54 -28.10
CA GLU A 491 49.73 -87.73 -29.24
C GLU A 491 51.13 -88.17 -28.76
N GLU A 492 51.62 -87.65 -27.63
CA GLU A 492 52.84 -88.12 -26.96
C GLU A 492 52.68 -89.56 -26.42
N GLU A 493 51.56 -89.89 -25.75
CA GLU A 493 51.26 -91.26 -25.30
C GLU A 493 51.17 -92.27 -26.48
N GLU A 494 50.52 -91.88 -27.58
CA GLU A 494 50.38 -92.68 -28.80
C GLU A 494 51.73 -92.86 -29.52
N LEU A 495 52.53 -91.80 -29.68
CA LEU A 495 53.89 -91.89 -30.24
C LEU A 495 54.84 -92.72 -29.36
N LEU A 496 54.65 -92.73 -28.04
CA LEU A 496 55.38 -93.61 -27.12
C LEU A 496 54.97 -95.08 -27.28
N LEU A 497 53.72 -95.38 -27.66
CA LEU A 497 53.26 -96.73 -28.01
C LEU A 497 53.78 -97.15 -29.38
N GLU A 498 53.63 -96.33 -30.42
CA GLU A 498 54.18 -96.60 -31.76
C GLU A 498 55.69 -96.84 -31.72
N LYS A 499 56.42 -96.09 -30.89
CA LYS A 499 57.85 -96.30 -30.63
C LYS A 499 58.14 -97.66 -29.98
N GLN A 500 57.28 -98.13 -29.08
CA GLN A 500 57.42 -99.46 -28.47
C GLN A 500 57.16 -100.56 -29.51
N ASP A 501 56.10 -100.45 -30.29
CA ASP A 501 55.78 -101.39 -31.38
C ASP A 501 56.88 -101.40 -32.46
N LEU A 502 57.48 -100.25 -32.78
CA LEU A 502 58.64 -100.15 -33.66
C LEU A 502 59.89 -100.83 -33.08
N MET A 503 60.16 -100.70 -31.78
CA MET A 503 61.26 -101.43 -31.13
C MET A 503 60.99 -102.95 -31.08
N GLU A 504 59.75 -103.36 -30.82
CA GLU A 504 59.31 -104.77 -30.89
C GLU A 504 59.47 -105.34 -32.31
N TYR A 505 59.14 -104.56 -33.34
CA TYR A 505 59.30 -104.93 -34.75
C TYR A 505 60.77 -104.96 -35.18
N MET A 506 61.59 -103.98 -34.77
CA MET A 506 63.05 -104.01 -34.99
C MET A 506 63.65 -105.28 -34.38
N ARG A 507 63.32 -105.61 -33.12
CA ARG A 507 63.74 -106.86 -32.47
C ARG A 507 63.31 -108.11 -33.25
N GLN A 508 62.11 -108.13 -33.83
CA GLN A 508 61.65 -109.24 -34.69
C GLN A 508 62.42 -109.32 -36.03
N VAL A 509 62.80 -108.18 -36.60
CA VAL A 509 63.62 -108.12 -37.83
C VAL A 509 65.06 -108.52 -37.53
N GLU A 510 65.63 -108.07 -36.40
CA GLU A 510 66.93 -108.48 -35.89
C GLU A 510 66.98 -110.00 -35.69
N GLN A 511 66.01 -110.59 -34.97
CA GLN A 511 65.91 -112.06 -34.80
C GLN A 511 65.80 -112.81 -36.13
N ARG A 512 65.13 -112.24 -37.15
CA ARG A 512 65.07 -112.82 -38.49
C ARG A 512 66.40 -112.67 -39.24
N MET A 513 67.10 -111.56 -39.09
CA MET A 513 68.43 -111.36 -39.68
C MET A 513 69.49 -112.23 -38.99
N GLU A 514 69.40 -112.41 -37.68
CA GLU A 514 70.25 -113.28 -36.86
C GLU A 514 70.03 -114.74 -37.26
N ALA A 515 68.78 -115.21 -37.38
CA ALA A 515 68.49 -116.54 -37.93
C ALA A 515 68.97 -116.73 -39.39
N VAL A 516 68.95 -115.67 -40.22
CA VAL A 516 69.50 -115.69 -41.59
C VAL A 516 71.04 -115.57 -41.62
N ALA A 517 71.65 -115.04 -40.56
CA ALA A 517 73.10 -114.96 -40.38
C ALA A 517 73.65 -116.29 -39.83
N ASP A 518 73.02 -116.90 -38.82
CA ASP A 518 73.36 -118.24 -38.32
C ASP A 518 73.23 -119.31 -39.41
N ALA A 519 72.24 -119.16 -40.31
CA ALA A 519 72.10 -119.99 -41.52
C ALA A 519 73.18 -119.73 -42.60
N LYS A 520 74.13 -118.81 -42.38
CA LYS A 520 75.20 -118.42 -43.33
C LYS A 520 76.61 -118.43 -42.73
N TRP A 521 76.79 -118.26 -41.41
CA TRP A 521 78.09 -118.20 -40.74
C TRP A 521 78.78 -119.57 -40.55
N SER A 522 78.53 -120.53 -41.44
CA SER A 522 79.24 -121.80 -41.53
C SER A 522 80.02 -122.00 -42.85
N ALA A 523 80.42 -120.91 -43.53
CA ALA A 523 81.38 -120.95 -44.64
C ALA A 523 82.09 -119.59 -44.91
N ALA A 524 83.39 -119.50 -44.58
CA ALA A 524 84.35 -118.41 -44.90
C ALA A 524 84.01 -117.00 -44.34
N VAL A 525 84.88 -116.18 -43.74
CA VAL A 525 86.36 -116.03 -43.73
C VAL A 525 86.96 -115.55 -45.06
N PHE A 526 87.06 -114.22 -45.25
CA PHE A 526 88.28 -113.50 -45.64
C PHE A 526 88.09 -111.96 -45.43
N ALA A 527 89.20 -111.21 -45.38
CA ALA A 527 89.28 -109.75 -45.15
C ALA A 527 90.65 -109.23 -45.70
N PRO A 528 91.09 -107.96 -45.55
CA PRO A 528 90.43 -106.68 -45.20
C PRO A 528 90.80 -105.56 -46.24
N THR A 529 91.11 -104.31 -45.78
CA THR A 529 91.74 -103.16 -46.49
C THR A 529 90.84 -102.37 -47.48
N SER A 530 90.83 -101.02 -47.58
CA SER A 530 91.63 -99.95 -46.92
C SER A 530 90.89 -98.59 -46.88
N LEU A 531 91.24 -97.73 -45.89
CA LEU A 531 91.14 -96.24 -45.90
C LEU A 531 92.33 -95.64 -46.71
N PRO A 532 92.40 -94.34 -47.11
CA PRO A 532 92.05 -93.14 -46.31
C PRO A 532 91.54 -91.84 -47.00
N ASP A 533 91.04 -90.93 -46.16
CA ASP A 533 91.17 -89.45 -46.04
C ASP A 533 91.38 -88.45 -47.23
N SER A 534 90.89 -87.22 -46.97
CA SER A 534 91.32 -85.90 -47.52
C SER A 534 90.85 -85.48 -48.94
N SER A 535 90.64 -84.19 -49.27
CA SER A 535 90.79 -82.91 -48.51
C SER A 535 89.95 -81.74 -49.08
N LEU A 536 89.61 -80.78 -48.21
CA LEU A 536 89.56 -79.30 -48.32
C LEU A 536 89.45 -78.55 -49.68
N SER A 537 88.87 -77.32 -49.59
CA SER A 537 89.07 -76.09 -50.43
C SER A 537 87.80 -75.58 -51.15
N ASP A 538 87.58 -74.28 -51.40
CA ASP A 538 87.83 -73.01 -50.67
C ASP A 538 87.10 -71.86 -51.42
N SER A 539 86.68 -70.76 -50.75
CA SER A 539 86.42 -69.39 -51.28
C SER A 539 85.43 -68.56 -50.42
N GLU A 540 85.59 -67.24 -50.41
CA GLU A 540 84.91 -66.29 -49.51
C GLU A 540 83.85 -65.36 -50.19
N ASP A 541 83.06 -64.65 -49.36
CA ASP A 541 82.91 -63.16 -49.34
C ASP A 541 81.57 -62.44 -49.65
N GLU A 542 81.41 -61.30 -48.94
CA GLU A 542 80.56 -60.08 -49.16
C GLU A 542 79.01 -60.14 -49.37
N ASN A 543 78.43 -58.95 -49.57
CA ASN A 543 77.02 -58.53 -49.34
C ASN A 543 76.74 -57.28 -50.26
N PRO A 544 75.74 -56.36 -50.08
CA PRO A 544 74.53 -56.34 -49.24
C PRO A 544 73.22 -55.96 -49.99
N GLU A 545 72.16 -55.67 -49.20
CA GLU A 545 70.97 -54.83 -49.46
C GLU A 545 70.29 -54.72 -50.86
N ALA A 546 69.00 -55.05 -50.86
CA ALA A 546 67.86 -54.35 -51.50
C ALA A 546 68.03 -53.57 -52.83
N LEU A 547 67.22 -53.94 -53.85
CA LEU A 547 66.02 -53.15 -54.24
C LEU A 547 65.14 -53.88 -55.31
N GLN A 548 63.99 -53.26 -55.64
CA GLN A 548 62.92 -53.74 -56.54
C GLN A 548 63.12 -53.29 -58.02
N PRO A 549 62.11 -53.38 -58.93
CA PRO A 549 61.27 -54.50 -59.43
C PRO A 549 61.54 -54.70 -60.97
N PRO A 550 60.63 -55.25 -61.81
CA PRO A 550 59.60 -54.37 -62.45
C PRO A 550 58.28 -55.04 -62.98
N ARG A 551 57.20 -54.23 -63.08
CA ARG A 551 56.23 -54.00 -64.22
C ARG A 551 55.66 -55.19 -65.04
N GLN A 552 54.45 -55.19 -65.62
CA GLN A 552 53.32 -54.24 -65.84
C GLN A 552 52.05 -55.08 -66.20
N ASN A 553 50.83 -54.65 -66.60
CA ASN A 553 50.12 -53.43 -67.07
C ASN A 553 48.65 -53.50 -66.52
N SER A 554 47.67 -52.56 -66.61
CA SER A 554 47.20 -51.51 -67.57
C SER A 554 46.42 -52.07 -68.78
N LEU A 555 45.27 -51.54 -69.27
CA LEU A 555 44.59 -50.21 -69.27
C LEU A 555 43.04 -50.40 -69.24
N SER A 556 42.13 -49.40 -69.26
CA SER A 556 42.02 -48.00 -68.75
C SER A 556 40.81 -47.31 -69.43
N SER A 557 40.01 -46.51 -68.71
CA SER A 557 39.11 -45.45 -69.25
C SER A 557 38.68 -44.45 -68.16
N ARG A 558 38.33 -43.21 -68.54
CA ARG A 558 38.10 -41.99 -67.71
C ARG A 558 36.73 -41.33 -68.09
N PRO A 559 36.25 -40.16 -67.56
CA PRO A 559 36.84 -39.12 -66.67
C PRO A 559 35.95 -38.87 -65.40
N LEU A 560 35.93 -37.75 -64.63
CA LEU A 560 36.59 -36.43 -64.67
C LEU A 560 36.93 -35.85 -63.26
N ALA A 561 36.06 -35.02 -62.65
CA ALA A 561 36.25 -34.22 -61.41
C ALA A 561 34.87 -33.70 -60.89
N HIS A 562 34.68 -33.07 -59.72
CA HIS A 562 35.55 -32.50 -58.67
C HIS A 562 35.02 -32.96 -57.27
N TYR A 563 35.39 -32.47 -56.06
CA TYR A 563 36.30 -31.40 -55.55
C TYR A 563 36.88 -31.85 -54.17
N SER A 564 37.79 -31.08 -53.56
CA SER A 564 38.53 -31.46 -52.34
C SER A 564 38.31 -30.57 -51.10
N LEU A 565 38.74 -31.09 -49.95
CA LEU A 565 38.73 -30.51 -48.58
C LEU A 565 39.77 -29.39 -48.36
N CYS A 566 39.63 -28.68 -47.23
CA CYS A 566 40.63 -27.79 -46.62
C CYS A 566 41.93 -28.57 -46.26
N ASP A 567 43.14 -28.09 -46.59
CA ASP A 567 43.92 -26.96 -46.00
C ASP A 567 44.79 -27.46 -44.82
N PRO A 568 46.12 -27.15 -44.74
CA PRO A 568 46.52 -25.87 -44.12
C PRO A 568 47.83 -25.19 -44.61
N GLN A 569 47.95 -23.90 -44.23
CA GLN A 569 49.16 -23.20 -43.72
C GLN A 569 50.23 -22.63 -44.69
N ALA A 570 50.23 -21.29 -44.84
CA ALA A 570 51.43 -20.44 -45.00
C ALA A 570 51.15 -18.96 -44.59
N GLN A 571 52.20 -18.22 -44.20
CA GLN A 571 52.25 -16.75 -44.03
C GLN A 571 53.21 -16.16 -45.12
N PRO A 572 53.39 -14.82 -45.32
CA PRO A 572 53.07 -13.68 -44.43
C PRO A 572 52.44 -12.42 -45.11
N ASP A 573 52.43 -11.33 -44.32
CA ASP A 573 52.48 -9.88 -44.66
C ASP A 573 51.22 -8.99 -44.85
N SER A 574 51.20 -7.95 -44.00
CA SER A 574 50.74 -6.56 -44.21
C SER A 574 49.24 -6.22 -44.37
N MET A 575 48.55 -5.93 -43.24
CA MET A 575 48.33 -4.54 -42.75
C MET A 575 47.50 -4.44 -41.44
N LEU A 576 47.72 -3.36 -40.67
CA LEU A 576 47.12 -3.00 -39.35
C LEU A 576 45.83 -2.13 -39.50
N PRO A 577 45.02 -1.76 -38.46
CA PRO A 577 45.23 -1.72 -36.97
C PRO A 577 44.19 -2.53 -36.14
N SER A 578 44.27 -2.78 -34.81
CA SER A 578 44.90 -2.21 -33.58
C SER A 578 43.93 -1.51 -32.61
N THR A 579 44.02 -1.79 -31.30
CA THR A 579 43.13 -1.33 -30.20
C THR A 579 43.88 -0.50 -29.11
N PRO A 580 43.30 -0.23 -27.91
CA PRO A 580 42.92 1.09 -27.36
C PRO A 580 44.01 1.67 -26.38
N PRO A 581 43.74 2.41 -25.27
CA PRO A 581 42.66 3.34 -24.84
C PRO A 581 43.22 4.75 -24.40
N SER A 582 42.40 5.67 -23.82
CA SER A 582 42.75 6.58 -22.68
C SER A 582 41.77 7.76 -22.42
N SER A 583 41.89 8.39 -21.24
CA SER A 583 41.31 9.68 -20.77
C SER A 583 42.37 10.36 -19.84
N PRO A 584 42.27 11.59 -19.26
CA PRO A 584 41.26 12.68 -19.34
C PRO A 584 41.85 14.11 -19.54
N ARG A 585 41.02 15.19 -19.53
CA ARG A 585 41.23 16.47 -18.77
C ARG A 585 40.22 17.61 -19.08
N ASP A 586 40.05 18.53 -18.11
CA ASP A 586 39.31 19.80 -18.18
C ASP A 586 40.09 20.98 -18.80
N MET A 587 39.40 22.07 -19.20
CA MET A 587 39.57 23.43 -18.62
C MET A 587 38.68 24.57 -19.22
N SER A 588 38.10 25.38 -18.32
CA SER A 588 37.72 26.83 -18.39
C SER A 588 37.22 27.57 -19.67
N ARG A 589 35.98 28.09 -19.64
CA ARG A 589 35.50 29.53 -19.51
C ARG A 589 36.30 30.72 -20.16
N PRO A 590 35.79 31.99 -20.28
CA PRO A 590 34.43 32.59 -20.00
C PRO A 590 33.93 33.75 -20.98
N LEU A 591 32.87 34.50 -20.58
CA LEU A 591 32.45 35.89 -20.99
C LEU A 591 31.64 36.10 -22.32
N SER A 592 30.74 37.09 -22.53
CA SER A 592 29.88 37.92 -21.63
C SER A 592 28.85 38.82 -22.38
N ARG A 593 27.89 39.43 -21.63
CA ARG A 593 26.86 40.46 -21.98
C ARG A 593 25.62 40.01 -22.81
N GLY A 594 24.40 40.54 -22.59
CA GLY A 594 23.87 41.29 -21.42
C GLY A 594 22.68 42.26 -21.68
N GLY A 595 21.69 42.30 -20.76
CA GLY A 595 20.64 43.34 -20.65
C GLY A 595 19.40 43.20 -21.58
N VAL A 596 18.24 43.86 -21.39
CA VAL A 596 17.70 44.73 -20.30
C VAL A 596 16.16 44.50 -20.18
N VAL A 597 15.53 44.93 -19.09
CA VAL A 597 14.09 44.79 -18.73
C VAL A 597 13.24 45.99 -19.25
N ILE A 598 11.89 45.89 -19.28
CA ILE A 598 10.85 46.89 -18.83
C ILE A 598 9.54 46.85 -19.66
N SER A 599 8.39 46.96 -18.96
CA SER A 599 7.02 47.41 -19.37
C SER A 599 6.20 46.58 -20.39
N GLN A 600 4.85 46.60 -20.45
CA GLN A 600 3.80 47.32 -19.67
C GLN A 600 2.50 46.44 -19.53
N PRO A 601 1.25 46.91 -19.22
CA PRO A 601 0.32 46.14 -18.35
C PRO A 601 -1.00 45.68 -19.03
N ALA A 602 -1.90 45.12 -18.23
CA ALA A 602 -3.25 44.70 -18.63
C ALA A 602 -4.24 45.87 -18.82
N PRO A 603 -5.41 45.59 -19.45
CA PRO A 603 -6.68 46.16 -19.01
C PRO A 603 -7.71 45.07 -18.62
N LEU A 604 -8.71 45.48 -17.82
CA LEU A 604 -9.83 44.67 -17.34
C LEU A 604 -10.97 44.63 -18.37
N SER A 605 -11.69 43.50 -18.47
CA SER A 605 -13.02 43.42 -19.12
C SER A 605 -13.89 42.26 -18.61
N LEU A 606 -14.92 42.61 -17.84
CA LEU A 606 -16.23 41.93 -17.69
C LEU A 606 -17.28 43.08 -17.81
N PRO A 607 -18.60 42.86 -18.03
CA PRO A 607 -19.41 41.70 -17.61
C PRO A 607 -20.51 41.25 -18.62
N ARG A 608 -21.50 40.48 -18.10
CA ARG A 608 -22.81 40.06 -18.67
C ARG A 608 -22.79 38.81 -19.57
N GLN A 609 -23.51 37.75 -19.17
CA GLN A 609 -24.90 37.36 -19.53
C GLN A 609 -25.03 36.82 -20.96
N SER A 610 -25.76 35.74 -21.25
CA SER A 610 -26.45 34.74 -20.40
C SER A 610 -27.07 33.66 -21.28
N GLU A 611 -27.11 32.38 -20.87
CA GLU A 611 -28.19 31.45 -21.25
C GLU A 611 -28.16 30.18 -20.38
N ASP A 612 -29.33 29.58 -20.17
CA ASP A 612 -29.55 28.42 -19.30
C ASP A 612 -29.50 27.09 -20.06
N THR A 613 -29.12 26.01 -19.40
CA THR A 613 -29.62 24.67 -19.78
C THR A 613 -29.82 23.80 -18.54
N LEU A 614 -31.09 23.42 -18.35
CA LEU A 614 -31.65 22.60 -17.28
C LEU A 614 -30.91 21.28 -17.02
N THR A 615 -30.83 20.85 -15.76
CA THR A 615 -31.13 19.44 -15.39
C THR A 615 -31.50 19.29 -13.90
N HIS A 616 -32.80 19.07 -13.67
CA HIS A 616 -33.54 18.54 -12.52
C HIS A 616 -32.85 18.20 -11.18
N SER A 617 -33.57 18.51 -10.08
CA SER A 617 -33.39 17.90 -8.76
C SER A 617 -34.77 17.57 -8.17
N SER A 618 -34.96 16.31 -7.78
CA SER A 618 -36.07 15.66 -7.04
C SER A 618 -35.76 14.15 -7.05
N GLU A 619 -36.10 13.32 -6.07
CA GLU A 619 -36.78 13.56 -4.79
C GLU A 619 -36.43 12.43 -3.77
N SER A 620 -36.87 12.62 -2.53
CA SER A 620 -37.18 11.66 -1.45
C SER A 620 -36.75 10.18 -1.54
N GLU A 621 -36.16 9.68 -0.45
CA GLU A 621 -36.81 8.63 0.37
C GLU A 621 -36.68 9.01 1.86
N GLU A 622 -37.79 9.03 2.59
CA GLU A 622 -37.81 9.00 4.07
C GLU A 622 -38.36 7.64 4.50
N GLU A 623 -37.63 6.94 5.36
CA GLU A 623 -38.14 5.75 6.06
C GLU A 623 -38.32 6.11 7.54
N GLY A 624 -39.57 6.17 8.00
CA GLY A 624 -39.90 6.47 9.39
C GLY A 624 -40.36 5.24 10.15
N ASP A 625 -40.27 5.29 11.48
CA ASP A 625 -41.05 4.40 12.34
C ASP A 625 -41.61 5.16 13.55
N THR A 626 -42.62 4.56 14.20
CA THR A 626 -43.64 5.26 14.97
C THR A 626 -43.60 4.95 16.46
N ALA A 627 -43.82 5.98 17.29
CA ALA A 627 -44.18 5.83 18.69
C ALA A 627 -45.19 6.91 19.10
N LEU A 628 -46.33 6.49 19.66
CA LEU A 628 -47.46 7.34 20.06
C LEU A 628 -47.56 7.48 21.57
N CYS A 629 -47.63 8.72 22.08
CA CYS A 629 -48.33 9.21 23.29
C CYS A 629 -47.80 10.62 23.66
N GLY A 630 -48.58 11.59 24.15
CA GLY A 630 -50.02 11.63 24.40
C GLY A 630 -50.38 12.66 25.50
N GLY A 631 -51.31 13.59 25.23
CA GLY A 631 -51.73 14.66 26.15
C GLY A 631 -51.63 16.06 25.49
N HIS A 632 -52.72 16.68 25.03
CA HIS A 632 -53.80 17.36 25.78
C HIS A 632 -53.41 18.76 26.32
N SER A 633 -53.93 19.84 25.71
CA SER A 633 -54.99 20.69 26.32
C SER A 633 -55.38 21.88 25.42
N SER A 634 -56.63 22.37 25.58
CA SER A 634 -57.17 23.74 25.36
C SER A 634 -56.28 24.79 24.67
N GLY A 635 -56.73 25.51 23.63
CA GLY A 635 -57.76 26.57 23.73
C GLY A 635 -57.07 27.95 23.59
N ASP A 636 -57.69 29.03 23.13
CA ASP A 636 -59.11 29.33 22.97
C ASP A 636 -59.39 30.17 21.71
N GLU A 637 -60.66 30.44 21.38
CA GLU A 637 -61.04 31.30 20.25
C GLU A 637 -60.90 32.81 20.56
N THR A 638 -60.49 33.63 19.59
CA THR A 638 -61.03 35.00 19.48
C THR A 638 -61.04 35.49 18.04
N ALA A 639 -62.24 35.62 17.45
CA ALA A 639 -62.45 36.31 16.18
C ALA A 639 -62.98 37.73 16.45
N LEU A 640 -62.38 38.74 15.81
CA LEU A 640 -62.97 40.08 15.68
C LEU A 640 -62.77 40.62 14.26
N LEU A 641 -63.66 41.55 13.88
CA LEU A 641 -63.95 41.89 12.49
C LEU A 641 -63.24 43.17 12.01
N LEU A 642 -62.99 43.17 10.70
CA LEU A 642 -63.09 44.28 9.71
C LEU A 642 -63.76 45.60 10.19
N PRO A 643 -63.39 46.78 9.62
CA PRO A 643 -63.36 46.96 8.16
C PRO A 643 -62.26 47.85 7.54
N GLU A 644 -62.31 47.92 6.21
CA GLU A 644 -61.45 48.68 5.29
C GLU A 644 -61.75 50.19 5.29
N THR A 645 -60.75 51.01 4.93
CA THR A 645 -60.98 52.30 4.24
C THR A 645 -59.92 52.61 3.18
N THR A 646 -60.38 52.73 1.94
CA THR A 646 -59.91 53.62 0.84
C THR A 646 -58.80 54.63 1.17
N VAL A 647 -57.66 54.68 0.46
CA VAL A 647 -57.44 55.16 -0.93
C VAL A 647 -57.33 56.70 -1.07
N LEU A 648 -56.30 57.14 -1.83
CA LEU A 648 -55.98 58.51 -2.31
C LEU A 648 -55.63 59.59 -1.27
N ARG A 649 -54.32 59.90 -1.18
CA ARG A 649 -53.80 61.13 -1.80
C ARG A 649 -52.35 60.99 -2.27
#